data_AF-A0A1A3P2Z2-F1
#
_entry.id   AF-A0A1A3P2Z2-F1
#
_cell.length_a   1.000
_cell.length_b   1.000
_cell.length_c   1.000
_cell.angle_alpha   90.00
_cell.angle_beta   90.00
_cell.angle_gamma   90.00
#
_symmetry.space_group_name_H-M   'P 1'
#
loop_
_entity.id
_entity.type
_entity.pdbx_description
1 polymer ?
#
loop_
_entity_poly.entity_id
_entity_poly.type
_entity_poly.pdbx_seq_one_letter_code
_entity_poly.pdbx_strand_id
1 'polypeptide(L)'
;MSYLITTPDLVSAAAENLAGIRTALGTAAAAAAGPTTGLAAAAADEVSAAVSQLFGTYGVQFQTLSAQATAFHAEFVSLLNGGALAYAAAEAASASPMQAVLDAVNAPTQTLLGRPLIGDGADGTAGIGSNPGGNGAPGGLLYGNGGKGGAGGPTGGAGGAGGAAGLIGNGGAGGVGGTNAAGGSGGGGGLLYGNGGAGGAGNGTGAGGAGGNAVLFGSGGNGGDGPSGGTAGRAGVFFGDGGSAGAGSGQAGADGGFVGNGGAGGSSTTAAGGAGGNAFFGNGGEGGSSTAAAGGAGGSTMVGQGGNGGAAGGAMSAAGGAGGSVGLFGSGGSGGNGGGGAAVPIPPGLTFGLAGGAGGAGGSGGLFGGNGGAGGHGGNGASTSVPALAGGAGGMGGAGGNASFFGNGGAGGNAGAGASGGLGGSGGAGGAAGNGGTAGLLIGNGGSGGNGGAGGIGGSLGTGGAGGAAGAGADGGLLSGNGGAGGAGGDGGPRGSVGASGGAGANGGDGGNARLFGLGGAAGAGGAGGTPGGGAAGTPGNPGTNGIFGTAGSPGAAAVSFSAASSDTIFGPYEDLFNNTVDNLRLTGNTWLANPAPFLSQFLTNQFDYASLSFTAFTDAARDFTIGLAGIPAGLQTGNLAGALAGLFVSGVDASDFSNILLTGTVGDLFPLLTIPGDIAQNFTNVLTTVLDTNIAFAIDTTSFTGAATFGLPLAMTLNAVGSPITTAMAFADSTSAIVSALQAGNLQAAATAFVGAPANIANGFLNGEAMLPLALPLASTAGIPVTLDIPVGGILSPLRPFVAHVDAPVIGPISITLGGTPTGGIIPALLNYAPGQLAKAIA
;
A
#
# COMPACT_ATOMS: atom_id res chain seq x y z
N MET A 1 36.70 -16.65 11.15
CA MET A 1 35.85 -17.76 10.65
C MET A 1 34.65 -17.12 9.99
N SER A 2 34.48 -17.27 8.67
CA SER A 2 33.31 -16.75 7.96
C SER A 2 32.10 -17.63 8.25
N TYR A 3 31.05 -17.07 8.84
CA TYR A 3 29.78 -17.77 9.02
C TYR A 3 29.05 -17.83 7.68
N LEU A 4 28.87 -19.05 7.17
CA LEU A 4 28.03 -19.34 6.02
C LEU A 4 26.60 -19.58 6.53
N ILE A 5 25.62 -18.79 6.09
CA ILE A 5 24.20 -18.97 6.41
C ILE A 5 23.55 -19.65 5.21
N THR A 6 23.02 -20.86 5.40
CA THR A 6 22.21 -21.56 4.39
C THR A 6 20.84 -21.85 5.00
N THR A 7 19.76 -21.79 4.23
CA THR A 7 18.41 -22.19 4.66
C THR A 7 18.02 -23.49 3.94
N PRO A 8 18.23 -24.68 4.55
CA PRO A 8 17.96 -25.97 3.91
C PRO A 8 16.54 -26.10 3.35
N ASP A 9 15.55 -25.49 4.03
CA ASP A 9 14.15 -25.50 3.61
C ASP A 9 13.90 -24.78 2.27
N LEU A 10 14.59 -23.66 2.01
CA LEU A 10 14.47 -22.96 0.72
C LEU A 10 15.12 -23.75 -0.42
N VAL A 11 16.19 -24.49 -0.13
CA VAL A 11 16.89 -25.33 -1.11
C VAL A 11 16.04 -26.55 -1.49
N SER A 12 15.37 -27.16 -0.50
CA SER A 12 14.40 -28.25 -0.74
C SER A 12 13.19 -27.78 -1.56
N ALA A 13 12.61 -26.62 -1.21
CA ALA A 13 11.49 -26.05 -1.95
C ALA A 13 11.88 -25.68 -3.41
N ALA A 14 13.10 -25.18 -3.62
CA ALA A 14 13.62 -24.92 -4.97
C ALA A 14 13.78 -26.22 -5.78
N ALA A 15 14.29 -27.30 -5.17
CA ALA A 15 14.44 -28.61 -5.79
C ALA A 15 13.08 -29.20 -6.22
N GLU A 16 12.04 -29.05 -5.40
CA GLU A 16 10.66 -29.46 -5.72
C GLU A 16 10.08 -28.64 -6.87
N ASN A 17 10.23 -27.31 -6.86
CA ASN A 17 9.80 -26.44 -7.94
C ASN A 17 10.48 -26.79 -9.27
N LEU A 18 11.79 -27.06 -9.23
CA LEU A 18 12.53 -27.52 -10.41
C LEU A 18 12.02 -28.88 -10.91
N ALA A 19 11.69 -29.82 -10.01
CA ALA A 19 11.09 -31.09 -10.40
C ALA A 19 9.71 -30.90 -11.05
N GLY A 20 8.92 -29.91 -10.59
CA GLY A 20 7.65 -29.49 -11.19
C GLY A 20 7.82 -28.90 -12.59
N ILE A 21 8.78 -27.99 -12.78
CA ILE A 21 9.14 -27.43 -14.09
C ILE A 21 9.54 -28.53 -15.07
N ARG A 22 10.36 -29.50 -14.64
CA ARG A 22 10.72 -30.67 -15.46
C ARG A 22 9.50 -31.46 -15.91
N THR A 23 8.55 -31.72 -15.01
CA THR A 23 7.31 -32.43 -15.36
C THR A 23 6.50 -31.65 -16.39
N ALA A 24 6.34 -30.34 -16.21
CA ALA A 24 5.64 -29.48 -17.16
C ALA A 24 6.33 -29.47 -18.54
N LEU A 25 7.65 -29.29 -18.59
CA LEU A 25 8.43 -29.33 -19.83
C LEU A 25 8.37 -30.69 -20.52
N GLY A 26 8.45 -31.79 -19.76
CA GLY A 26 8.31 -33.14 -20.30
C GLY A 26 6.93 -33.39 -20.91
N THR A 27 5.85 -32.93 -20.26
CA THR A 27 4.49 -33.04 -20.81
C THR A 27 4.29 -32.17 -22.05
N ALA A 28 4.85 -30.96 -22.08
CA ALA A 28 4.77 -30.06 -23.23
C ALA A 28 5.58 -30.60 -24.43
N ALA A 29 6.79 -31.11 -24.19
CA ALA A 29 7.61 -31.74 -25.20
C ALA A 29 6.93 -32.99 -25.80
N ALA A 30 6.32 -33.83 -24.96
CA ALA A 30 5.56 -35.00 -25.41
C ALA A 30 4.32 -34.62 -26.22
N ALA A 31 3.58 -33.58 -25.81
CA ALA A 31 2.41 -33.09 -26.54
C ALA A 31 2.79 -32.47 -27.91
N ALA A 32 3.95 -31.82 -27.99
CA ALA A 32 4.46 -31.22 -29.22
C ALA A 32 5.05 -32.25 -30.21
N ALA A 33 5.35 -33.48 -29.77
CA ALA A 33 6.00 -34.48 -30.62
C ALA A 33 5.18 -34.79 -31.89
N GLY A 34 3.90 -35.13 -31.75
CA GLY A 34 3.01 -35.45 -32.87
C GLY A 34 2.93 -34.35 -33.95
N PRO A 35 2.54 -33.11 -33.62
CA PRO A 35 2.38 -32.03 -34.61
C PRO A 35 3.71 -31.51 -35.19
N THR A 36 4.86 -31.74 -34.55
CA THR A 36 6.17 -31.25 -35.04
C THR A 36 6.93 -32.29 -35.86
N THR A 37 6.71 -33.58 -35.64
CA THR A 37 7.36 -34.65 -36.42
C THR A 37 6.49 -35.18 -37.56
N GLY A 38 5.17 -34.95 -37.51
CA GLY A 38 4.17 -35.48 -38.45
C GLY A 38 3.64 -34.48 -39.47
N LEU A 39 4.43 -33.47 -39.88
CA LEU A 39 3.98 -32.45 -40.84
C LEU A 39 3.72 -33.05 -42.22
N ALA A 40 2.49 -32.91 -42.72
CA ALA A 40 2.14 -33.29 -44.08
C ALA A 40 2.66 -32.26 -45.10
N ALA A 41 2.97 -32.69 -46.32
CA ALA A 41 3.31 -31.77 -47.41
C ALA A 41 2.07 -30.94 -47.79
N ALA A 42 2.24 -29.61 -47.91
CA ALA A 42 1.14 -28.69 -48.21
C ALA A 42 0.56 -28.88 -49.64
N ALA A 43 1.37 -29.40 -50.56
CA ALA A 43 0.98 -29.82 -51.89
C ALA A 43 1.88 -30.98 -52.36
N ALA A 44 1.55 -31.61 -53.49
CA ALA A 44 2.26 -32.77 -54.03
C ALA A 44 3.59 -32.44 -54.72
N ASP A 45 4.09 -31.21 -54.56
CA ASP A 45 5.35 -30.77 -55.13
C ASP A 45 6.55 -31.13 -54.22
N GLU A 46 7.72 -31.23 -54.84
CA GLU A 46 8.97 -31.64 -54.19
C GLU A 46 9.45 -30.62 -53.15
N VAL A 47 9.11 -29.34 -53.29
CA VAL A 47 9.48 -28.29 -52.34
C VAL A 47 8.67 -28.44 -51.06
N SER A 48 7.35 -28.63 -51.17
CA SER A 48 6.48 -28.92 -50.03
C SER A 48 6.88 -30.21 -49.30
N ALA A 49 7.27 -31.26 -50.03
CA ALA A 49 7.75 -32.50 -49.44
C ALA A 49 9.10 -32.32 -48.70
N ALA A 50 10.06 -31.62 -49.30
CA ALA A 50 11.37 -31.35 -48.69
C ALA A 50 11.26 -30.45 -47.45
N VAL A 51 10.38 -29.45 -47.47
CA VAL A 51 10.14 -28.55 -46.34
C VAL A 51 9.50 -29.30 -45.16
N SER A 52 8.49 -30.15 -45.40
CA SER A 52 7.89 -30.97 -44.34
C SER A 52 8.88 -32.00 -43.75
N GLN A 53 9.77 -32.57 -44.58
CA GLN A 53 10.82 -33.47 -44.11
C GLN A 53 11.89 -32.75 -43.27
N LEU A 54 12.27 -31.52 -43.64
CA LEU A 54 13.21 -30.70 -42.87
C LEU A 54 12.64 -30.39 -41.47
N PHE A 55 11.39 -29.92 -41.41
CA PHE A 55 10.75 -29.62 -40.13
C PHE A 55 10.52 -30.88 -39.28
N GLY A 56 10.17 -32.01 -39.90
CA GLY A 56 10.06 -33.29 -39.20
C GLY A 56 11.38 -33.76 -38.59
N THR A 57 12.49 -33.57 -39.30
CA THR A 57 13.85 -33.88 -38.81
C THR A 57 14.24 -32.98 -37.63
N TYR A 58 13.91 -31.68 -37.71
CA TYR A 58 14.15 -30.73 -36.63
C TYR A 58 13.32 -31.07 -35.38
N GLY A 59 12.07 -31.51 -35.56
CA GLY A 59 11.23 -32.03 -34.48
C GLY A 59 11.86 -33.20 -33.73
N VAL A 60 12.46 -34.17 -34.44
CA VAL A 60 13.15 -35.32 -33.82
C VAL A 60 14.42 -34.90 -33.07
N GLN A 61 15.18 -33.95 -33.61
CA GLN A 61 16.37 -33.41 -32.94
C GLN A 61 16.00 -32.68 -31.64
N PHE A 62 14.94 -31.87 -31.66
CA PHE A 62 14.41 -31.21 -30.48
C PHE A 62 13.99 -32.21 -29.39
N GLN A 63 13.32 -33.32 -29.74
CA GLN A 63 12.96 -34.37 -28.78
C GLN A 63 14.18 -35.03 -28.14
N THR A 64 15.24 -35.26 -28.91
CA THR A 64 16.49 -35.86 -28.42
C THR A 64 17.20 -34.93 -27.43
N LEU A 65 17.29 -33.64 -27.75
CA LEU A 65 17.89 -32.64 -26.87
C LEU A 65 17.07 -32.44 -25.59
N SER A 66 15.74 -32.44 -25.70
CA SER A 66 14.84 -32.34 -24.54
C SER A 66 15.01 -33.53 -23.58
N ALA A 67 15.27 -34.73 -24.09
CA ALA A 67 15.57 -35.91 -23.26
C ALA A 67 16.90 -35.78 -22.51
N GLN A 68 17.94 -35.24 -23.16
CA GLN A 68 19.25 -34.99 -22.53
C GLN A 68 19.16 -33.92 -21.44
N ALA A 69 18.46 -32.81 -21.70
CA ALA A 69 18.21 -31.77 -20.72
C ALA A 69 17.43 -32.29 -19.50
N THR A 70 16.49 -33.21 -19.71
CA THR A 70 15.73 -33.86 -18.64
C THR A 70 16.61 -34.70 -17.71
N ALA A 71 17.58 -35.43 -18.28
CA ALA A 71 18.53 -36.24 -17.51
C ALA A 71 19.46 -35.37 -16.66
N PHE A 72 20.03 -34.32 -17.27
CA PHE A 72 20.85 -33.33 -16.55
C PHE A 72 20.09 -32.67 -15.40
N HIS A 73 18.85 -32.23 -15.66
CA HIS A 73 18.01 -31.60 -14.65
C HIS A 73 17.68 -32.52 -13.48
N ALA A 74 17.51 -33.82 -13.73
CA ALA A 74 17.29 -34.82 -12.67
C ALA A 74 18.52 -34.97 -11.76
N GLU A 75 19.72 -34.96 -12.33
CA GLU A 75 20.98 -35.05 -11.59
C GLU A 75 21.24 -33.77 -10.78
N PHE A 76 20.97 -32.60 -11.37
CA PHE A 76 21.04 -31.31 -10.68
C PHE A 76 20.13 -31.24 -9.44
N VAL A 77 18.87 -31.66 -9.58
CA VAL A 77 17.91 -31.70 -8.46
C VAL A 77 18.34 -32.72 -7.39
N SER A 78 18.90 -33.86 -7.79
CA SER A 78 19.43 -34.86 -6.86
C SER A 78 20.59 -34.31 -6.03
N LEU A 79 21.53 -33.60 -6.67
CA LEU A 79 22.68 -32.99 -6.02
C LEU A 79 22.27 -31.85 -5.07
N LEU A 80 21.28 -31.05 -5.47
CA LEU A 80 20.71 -29.97 -4.67
C LEU A 80 20.07 -30.51 -3.37
N ASN A 81 19.30 -31.60 -3.47
CA ASN A 81 18.74 -32.31 -2.32
C ASN A 81 19.82 -32.93 -1.42
N GLY A 82 20.87 -33.51 -2.02
CA GLY A 82 22.02 -34.04 -1.26
C GLY A 82 22.75 -32.95 -0.47
N GLY A 83 22.91 -31.75 -1.05
CA GLY A 83 23.50 -30.59 -0.38
C GLY A 83 22.66 -30.08 0.79
N ALA A 84 21.34 -29.96 0.61
CA ALA A 84 20.43 -29.55 1.69
C ALA A 84 20.49 -30.49 2.91
N LEU A 85 20.56 -31.80 2.66
CA LEU A 85 20.69 -32.81 3.72
C LEU A 85 22.03 -32.72 4.47
N ALA A 86 23.13 -32.43 3.76
CA ALA A 86 24.44 -32.29 4.39
C ALA A 86 24.52 -31.07 5.31
N TYR A 87 23.92 -29.94 4.93
CA TYR A 87 23.83 -28.74 5.77
C TYR A 87 22.91 -28.95 6.99
N ALA A 88 21.74 -29.56 6.80
CA ALA A 88 20.84 -29.91 7.90
C ALA A 88 21.51 -30.87 8.91
N ALA A 89 22.30 -31.83 8.43
CA ALA A 89 23.06 -32.75 9.29
C ALA A 89 24.17 -32.03 10.08
N ALA A 90 24.85 -31.05 9.47
CA ALA A 90 25.88 -30.26 10.14
C ALA A 90 25.29 -29.34 11.23
N GLU A 91 24.11 -28.75 10.99
CA GLU A 91 23.37 -27.99 11.99
C GLU A 91 22.92 -28.88 13.16
N ALA A 92 22.38 -30.07 12.89
CA ALA A 92 22.00 -31.02 13.93
C ALA A 92 23.20 -31.48 14.77
N ALA A 93 24.35 -31.74 14.14
CA ALA A 93 25.58 -32.15 14.82
C ALA A 93 26.15 -31.03 15.71
N SER A 94 26.03 -29.77 15.29
CA SER A 94 26.50 -28.61 16.08
C SER A 94 25.55 -28.20 17.20
N ALA A 95 24.24 -28.50 17.10
CA ALA A 95 23.26 -28.28 18.17
C ALA A 95 23.31 -29.33 19.29
N SER A 96 23.74 -30.56 18.97
CA SER A 96 23.71 -31.72 19.88
C SER A 96 24.42 -31.49 21.25
N PRO A 97 25.61 -30.86 21.33
CA PRO A 97 26.27 -30.60 22.61
C PRO A 97 25.54 -29.57 23.49
N MET A 98 24.88 -28.58 22.89
CA MET A 98 24.10 -27.59 23.63
C MET A 98 22.79 -28.19 24.17
N GLN A 99 22.17 -29.10 23.43
CA GLN A 99 20.98 -29.83 23.89
C GLN A 99 21.28 -30.67 25.14
N ALA A 100 22.43 -31.35 25.18
CA ALA A 100 22.83 -32.14 26.34
C ALA A 100 23.00 -31.28 27.62
N VAL A 101 23.51 -30.05 27.47
CA VAL A 101 23.62 -29.10 28.60
C VAL A 101 22.25 -28.61 29.05
N LEU A 102 21.34 -28.30 28.12
CA LEU A 102 19.96 -27.90 28.43
C LEU A 102 19.22 -29.03 29.16
N ASP A 103 19.35 -30.27 28.69
CA ASP A 103 18.73 -31.44 29.32
C ASP A 103 19.26 -31.63 30.75
N ALA A 104 20.56 -31.45 30.98
CA ALA A 104 21.15 -31.52 32.31
C ALA A 104 20.65 -30.41 33.25
N VAL A 105 20.52 -29.17 32.75
CA VAL A 105 19.98 -28.03 33.52
C VAL A 105 18.48 -28.22 33.82
N ASN A 106 17.73 -28.82 32.90
CA ASN A 106 16.30 -29.02 33.02
C ASN A 106 15.90 -30.28 33.79
N ALA A 107 16.77 -31.30 33.87
CA ALA A 107 16.46 -32.58 34.50
C ALA A 107 15.89 -32.48 35.93
N PRO A 108 16.41 -31.61 36.82
CA PRO A 108 15.85 -31.46 38.16
C PRO A 108 14.40 -30.95 38.14
N THR A 109 14.11 -29.90 37.37
CA THR A 109 12.76 -29.31 37.35
C THR A 109 11.78 -30.13 36.52
N GLN A 110 12.24 -30.81 35.46
CA GLN A 110 11.41 -31.76 34.72
C GLN A 110 10.98 -32.92 35.61
N THR A 111 11.86 -33.39 36.49
CA THR A 111 11.54 -34.47 37.44
C THR A 111 10.61 -33.99 38.57
N LEU A 112 10.86 -32.81 39.14
CA LEU A 112 10.09 -32.31 40.30
C LEU A 112 8.75 -31.67 39.92
N LEU A 113 8.70 -30.96 38.79
CA LEU A 113 7.60 -30.06 38.42
C LEU A 113 6.97 -30.41 37.07
N GLY A 114 7.51 -31.41 36.35
CA GLY A 114 7.03 -31.78 35.01
C GLY A 114 7.21 -30.67 33.98
N ARG A 115 8.10 -29.70 34.24
CA ARG A 115 8.41 -28.59 33.33
C ARG A 115 9.91 -28.25 33.31
N PRO A 116 10.46 -27.87 32.14
CA PRO A 116 11.84 -27.43 32.06
C PRO A 116 12.02 -26.12 32.82
N LEU A 117 13.23 -25.87 33.31
CA LEU A 117 13.60 -24.61 33.95
C LEU A 117 13.78 -23.52 32.89
N ILE A 118 14.46 -23.89 31.80
CA ILE A 118 14.75 -23.04 30.65
C ILE A 118 14.50 -23.79 29.34
N GLY A 119 14.10 -23.08 28.30
CA GLY A 119 13.85 -23.63 26.97
C GLY A 119 12.39 -23.47 26.53
N ASP A 120 12.20 -23.44 25.22
CA ASP A 120 10.89 -23.25 24.62
C ASP A 120 10.04 -24.52 24.73
N GLY A 121 8.72 -24.33 24.74
CA GLY A 121 7.77 -25.43 24.70
C GLY A 121 7.75 -26.08 23.33
N ALA A 122 7.60 -27.41 23.29
CA ALA A 122 7.43 -28.15 22.04
C ALA A 122 6.15 -27.72 21.32
N ASP A 123 6.24 -27.53 20.01
CA ASP A 123 5.07 -27.26 19.17
C ASP A 123 4.12 -28.48 19.13
N GLY A 124 2.83 -28.19 19.05
CA GLY A 124 1.80 -29.19 18.90
C GLY A 124 1.82 -29.82 17.52
N THR A 125 1.64 -31.14 17.47
CA THR A 125 1.57 -31.87 16.20
C THR A 125 0.29 -31.54 15.44
N ALA A 126 0.37 -31.43 14.11
CA ALA A 126 -0.83 -31.26 13.29
C ALA A 126 -1.80 -32.44 13.44
N GLY A 127 -3.11 -32.15 13.43
CA GLY A 127 -4.16 -33.15 13.40
C GLY A 127 -4.17 -33.91 12.07
N ILE A 128 -4.58 -35.19 12.10
CA ILE A 128 -4.81 -36.00 10.90
C ILE A 128 -6.31 -36.28 10.74
N GLY A 129 -6.79 -36.31 9.50
CA GLY A 129 -8.22 -36.51 9.24
C GLY A 129 -9.07 -35.45 9.94
N SER A 130 -9.99 -35.91 10.80
CA SER A 130 -10.90 -35.03 11.57
C SER A 130 -10.43 -34.75 13.01
N ASN A 131 -9.20 -35.14 13.35
CA ASN A 131 -8.67 -34.97 14.70
C ASN A 131 -8.24 -33.52 14.95
N PRO A 132 -8.36 -33.03 16.19
CA PRO A 132 -7.82 -31.73 16.56
C PRO A 132 -6.29 -31.72 16.48
N GLY A 133 -5.73 -30.53 16.28
CA GLY A 133 -4.31 -30.28 16.42
C GLY A 133 -3.85 -30.45 17.87
N GLY A 134 -2.63 -30.94 18.06
CA GLY A 134 -2.01 -31.04 19.37
C GLY A 134 -1.79 -29.65 19.97
N ASN A 135 -1.91 -29.53 21.28
CA ASN A 135 -1.58 -28.29 21.97
C ASN A 135 -0.05 -28.11 21.99
N GLY A 136 0.40 -26.86 21.93
CA GLY A 136 1.78 -26.50 22.24
C GLY A 136 2.08 -26.71 23.72
N ALA A 137 3.25 -27.24 24.03
CA ALA A 137 3.69 -27.42 25.40
C ALA A 137 4.04 -26.06 26.04
N PRO A 138 3.93 -25.94 27.37
CA PRO A 138 4.41 -24.74 28.07
C PRO A 138 5.92 -24.56 27.93
N GLY A 139 6.35 -23.31 27.88
CA GLY A 139 7.76 -22.94 27.98
C GLY A 139 8.35 -23.19 29.38
N GLY A 140 9.67 -23.09 29.47
CA GLY A 140 10.43 -23.22 30.71
C GLY A 140 9.95 -22.27 31.80
N LEU A 141 10.13 -22.66 33.07
CA LEU A 141 9.65 -21.91 34.23
C LEU A 141 10.26 -20.50 34.33
N LEU A 142 11.55 -20.33 34.00
CA LEU A 142 12.24 -19.05 34.09
C LEU A 142 12.37 -18.36 32.74
N TYR A 143 12.77 -19.09 31.71
CA TYR A 143 13.00 -18.54 30.38
C TYR A 143 12.55 -19.53 29.32
N GLY A 144 11.65 -19.11 28.44
CA GLY A 144 11.21 -19.92 27.31
C GLY A 144 9.84 -19.51 26.81
N ASN A 145 9.71 -19.48 25.48
CA ASN A 145 8.45 -19.27 24.81
C ASN A 145 7.57 -20.52 24.95
N GLY A 146 6.26 -20.36 24.90
CA GLY A 146 5.35 -21.49 24.75
C GLY A 146 5.36 -22.03 23.32
N GLY A 147 5.16 -23.34 23.16
CA GLY A 147 5.08 -23.96 21.84
C GLY A 147 3.83 -23.53 21.08
N LYS A 148 3.87 -23.49 19.76
CA LYS A 148 2.71 -23.21 18.91
C LYS A 148 1.73 -24.37 18.98
N GLY A 149 0.43 -24.09 18.87
CA GLY A 149 -0.59 -25.10 18.69
C GLY A 149 -0.54 -25.69 17.29
N GLY A 150 -0.72 -27.00 17.17
CA GLY A 150 -0.78 -27.70 15.90
C GLY A 150 -2.05 -27.34 15.12
N ALA A 151 -1.97 -27.34 13.79
CA ALA A 151 -3.16 -27.16 12.95
C ALA A 151 -4.17 -28.30 13.18
N GLY A 152 -5.47 -27.98 13.10
CA GLY A 152 -6.53 -28.99 13.06
C GLY A 152 -6.44 -29.86 11.82
N GLY A 153 -7.00 -31.08 11.89
CA GLY A 153 -6.99 -32.00 10.77
C GLY A 153 -7.68 -31.44 9.51
N PRO A 154 -7.23 -31.78 8.30
CA PRO A 154 -7.70 -31.15 7.08
C PRO A 154 -9.19 -31.42 6.81
N THR A 155 -9.73 -32.57 7.24
CA THR A 155 -11.15 -32.92 7.04
C THR A 155 -12.03 -32.53 8.23
N GLY A 156 -11.46 -31.91 9.26
CA GLY A 156 -12.13 -31.46 10.47
C GLY A 156 -11.20 -31.46 11.68
N GLY A 157 -11.61 -30.83 12.78
CA GLY A 157 -10.85 -30.80 14.03
C GLY A 157 -10.32 -29.41 14.36
N ALA A 158 -10.45 -29.02 15.63
CA ALA A 158 -10.02 -27.71 16.10
C ALA A 158 -8.50 -27.56 16.03
N GLY A 159 -8.03 -26.33 15.86
CA GLY A 159 -6.62 -26.02 16.07
C GLY A 159 -6.21 -26.22 17.52
N GLY A 160 -4.99 -26.69 17.74
CA GLY A 160 -4.44 -26.86 19.08
C GLY A 160 -4.19 -25.52 19.75
N ALA A 161 -4.31 -25.45 21.08
CA ALA A 161 -3.96 -24.24 21.82
C ALA A 161 -2.43 -24.01 21.81
N GLY A 162 -2.00 -22.77 21.78
CA GLY A 162 -0.62 -22.39 22.03
C GLY A 162 -0.24 -22.57 23.50
N GLY A 163 1.00 -22.98 23.76
CA GLY A 163 1.55 -23.13 25.09
C GLY A 163 1.78 -21.78 25.77
N ALA A 164 1.62 -21.73 27.09
CA ALA A 164 1.98 -20.54 27.87
C ALA A 164 3.49 -20.47 28.13
N ALA A 165 4.05 -19.27 28.24
CA ALA A 165 5.40 -19.06 28.74
C ALA A 165 5.48 -19.14 30.28
N GLY A 166 6.70 -19.14 30.83
CA GLY A 166 6.98 -19.09 32.27
C GLY A 166 7.09 -17.67 32.82
N LEU A 167 8.25 -17.34 33.41
CA LEU A 167 8.53 -16.00 33.93
C LEU A 167 8.89 -15.02 32.80
N ILE A 168 9.79 -15.42 31.90
CA ILE A 168 10.21 -14.67 30.71
C ILE A 168 9.96 -15.53 29.47
N GLY A 169 9.27 -14.97 28.48
CA GLY A 169 9.03 -15.63 27.19
C GLY A 169 7.66 -15.30 26.61
N ASN A 170 7.50 -15.46 25.32
CA ASN A 170 6.24 -15.20 24.63
C ASN A 170 5.33 -16.43 24.65
N GLY A 171 4.03 -16.22 24.71
CA GLY A 171 3.06 -17.30 24.52
C GLY A 171 3.09 -17.84 23.10
N GLY A 172 2.86 -19.15 22.95
CA GLY A 172 2.78 -19.79 21.64
C GLY A 172 1.51 -19.37 20.90
N ALA A 173 1.58 -19.27 19.56
CA ALA A 173 0.38 -19.02 18.76
C ALA A 173 -0.56 -20.24 18.79
N GLY A 174 -1.87 -20.01 18.70
CA GLY A 174 -2.85 -21.06 18.52
C GLY A 174 -2.83 -21.62 17.09
N GLY A 175 -3.13 -22.90 16.94
CA GLY A 175 -3.20 -23.57 15.64
C GLY A 175 -4.45 -23.16 14.85
N VAL A 176 -4.34 -23.16 13.52
CA VAL A 176 -5.50 -22.93 12.63
C VAL A 176 -6.48 -24.10 12.72
N GLY A 177 -7.79 -23.83 12.65
CA GLY A 177 -8.83 -24.86 12.59
C GLY A 177 -8.87 -25.60 11.25
N GLY A 178 -9.16 -26.89 11.30
CA GLY A 178 -9.50 -27.70 10.13
C GLY A 178 -10.83 -27.27 9.50
N THR A 179 -11.24 -27.91 8.41
CA THR A 179 -12.51 -27.59 7.72
C THR A 179 -13.69 -27.55 8.71
N ASN A 180 -14.42 -26.42 8.74
CA ASN A 180 -15.55 -26.17 9.66
C ASN A 180 -15.23 -26.25 11.17
N ALA A 181 -13.96 -26.06 11.55
CA ALA A 181 -13.52 -26.18 12.93
C ALA A 181 -12.85 -24.91 13.46
N ALA A 182 -12.92 -24.74 14.78
CA ALA A 182 -12.41 -23.56 15.45
C ALA A 182 -10.88 -23.51 15.44
N GLY A 183 -10.32 -22.30 15.45
CA GLY A 183 -8.90 -22.09 15.73
C GLY A 183 -8.58 -22.28 17.22
N GLY A 184 -7.32 -22.64 17.50
CA GLY A 184 -6.81 -22.78 18.84
C GLY A 184 -6.55 -21.42 19.50
N SER A 185 -6.67 -21.34 20.82
CA SER A 185 -6.29 -20.13 21.56
C SER A 185 -4.77 -19.91 21.55
N GLY A 186 -4.34 -18.66 21.60
CA GLY A 186 -2.95 -18.30 21.85
C GLY A 186 -2.58 -18.47 23.32
N GLY A 187 -1.33 -18.83 23.59
CA GLY A 187 -0.80 -19.02 24.93
C GLY A 187 -0.52 -17.69 25.64
N GLY A 188 -0.55 -17.71 26.98
CA GLY A 188 -0.16 -16.53 27.78
C GLY A 188 1.33 -16.22 27.67
N GLY A 189 1.66 -14.93 27.62
CA GLY A 189 3.03 -14.43 27.75
C GLY A 189 3.58 -14.61 29.17
N GLY A 190 4.87 -14.37 29.33
CA GLY A 190 5.58 -14.56 30.60
C GLY A 190 5.03 -13.66 31.71
N LEU A 191 5.12 -14.13 32.95
CA LEU A 191 4.62 -13.40 34.13
C LEU A 191 5.31 -12.04 34.29
N LEU A 192 6.60 -11.96 33.99
CA LEU A 192 7.39 -10.73 34.08
C LEU A 192 7.49 -10.07 32.70
N TYR A 193 7.99 -10.78 31.69
CA TYR A 193 8.17 -10.24 30.35
C TYR A 193 7.77 -11.24 29.28
N GLY A 194 6.89 -10.82 28.39
CA GLY A 194 6.56 -11.58 27.19
C GLY A 194 5.18 -11.27 26.67
N ASN A 195 5.07 -11.35 25.35
CA ASN A 195 3.84 -11.10 24.64
C ASN A 195 2.92 -12.32 24.73
N GLY A 196 1.62 -12.11 24.71
CA GLY A 196 0.66 -13.18 24.48
C GLY A 196 0.74 -13.71 23.05
N GLY A 197 0.50 -15.01 22.87
CA GLY A 197 0.45 -15.63 21.55
C GLY A 197 -0.84 -15.25 20.80
N ALA A 198 -0.77 -15.14 19.47
CA ALA A 198 -1.98 -14.92 18.67
C ALA A 198 -2.90 -16.16 18.72
N GLY A 199 -4.22 -15.95 18.65
CA GLY A 199 -5.18 -17.01 18.43
C GLY A 199 -5.14 -17.51 16.98
N GLY A 200 -5.39 -18.80 16.78
CA GLY A 200 -5.47 -19.39 15.44
C GLY A 200 -6.78 -19.02 14.75
N ALA A 201 -6.75 -18.90 13.42
CA ALA A 201 -7.96 -18.69 12.64
C ALA A 201 -8.87 -19.93 12.68
N GLY A 202 -10.18 -19.71 12.74
CA GLY A 202 -11.18 -20.74 12.46
C GLY A 202 -11.46 -20.83 10.95
N ASN A 203 -11.94 -21.99 10.50
CA ASN A 203 -12.19 -22.24 9.08
C ASN A 203 -13.67 -22.62 8.84
N GLY A 204 -14.26 -22.11 7.77
CA GLY A 204 -15.68 -22.30 7.45
C GLY A 204 -16.57 -21.75 8.57
N THR A 205 -17.35 -22.63 9.20
CA THR A 205 -18.22 -22.27 10.33
C THR A 205 -17.49 -22.17 11.68
N GLY A 206 -16.20 -22.51 11.75
CA GLY A 206 -15.45 -22.58 12.99
C GLY A 206 -14.98 -21.22 13.51
N ALA A 207 -15.16 -20.94 14.79
CA ALA A 207 -14.77 -19.69 15.45
C ALA A 207 -13.25 -19.46 15.46
N GLY A 208 -12.83 -18.21 15.49
CA GLY A 208 -11.44 -17.84 15.71
C GLY A 208 -11.00 -18.07 17.17
N GLY A 209 -9.75 -18.45 17.36
CA GLY A 209 -9.17 -18.67 18.68
C GLY A 209 -8.91 -17.35 19.41
N ALA A 210 -9.06 -17.33 20.73
CA ALA A 210 -8.72 -16.16 21.53
C ALA A 210 -7.20 -15.87 21.50
N GLY A 211 -6.82 -14.59 21.51
CA GLY A 211 -5.43 -14.18 21.74
C GLY A 211 -5.01 -14.38 23.19
N GLY A 212 -3.72 -14.66 23.40
CA GLY A 212 -3.12 -14.83 24.71
C GLY A 212 -2.90 -13.50 25.43
N ASN A 213 -2.96 -13.50 26.76
CA ASN A 213 -2.69 -12.30 27.56
C ASN A 213 -1.19 -12.17 27.86
N ALA A 214 -0.70 -10.94 27.96
CA ALA A 214 0.50 -10.60 28.71
C ALA A 214 0.14 -10.24 30.17
N VAL A 215 1.14 -10.08 31.04
CA VAL A 215 0.95 -9.83 32.48
C VAL A 215 1.53 -8.50 32.93
N LEU A 216 2.85 -8.37 33.02
CA LEU A 216 3.50 -7.16 33.55
C LEU A 216 4.10 -6.28 32.43
N PHE A 217 4.91 -6.89 31.58
CA PHE A 217 5.48 -6.29 30.37
C PHE A 217 5.22 -7.20 29.16
N GLY A 218 4.74 -6.63 28.06
CA GLY A 218 4.47 -7.34 26.82
C GLY A 218 3.11 -6.99 26.24
N SER A 219 2.94 -7.19 24.94
CA SER A 219 1.68 -6.98 24.25
C SER A 219 0.73 -8.17 24.39
N GLY A 220 -0.56 -7.90 24.32
CA GLY A 220 -1.57 -8.94 24.17
C GLY A 220 -1.52 -9.55 22.77
N GLY A 221 -1.84 -10.84 22.68
CA GLY A 221 -1.95 -11.54 21.40
C GLY A 221 -3.25 -11.17 20.67
N ASN A 222 -3.20 -11.13 19.35
CA ASN A 222 -4.41 -10.90 18.54
C ASN A 222 -5.34 -12.11 18.61
N GLY A 223 -6.66 -11.89 18.58
CA GLY A 223 -7.63 -12.94 18.32
C GLY A 223 -7.54 -13.44 16.88
N GLY A 224 -7.79 -14.73 16.67
CA GLY A 224 -7.86 -15.32 15.34
C GLY A 224 -9.17 -14.98 14.63
N ASP A 225 -9.16 -14.93 13.31
CA ASP A 225 -10.36 -14.66 12.52
C ASP A 225 -11.31 -15.87 12.47
N GLY A 226 -12.60 -15.62 12.23
CA GLY A 226 -13.62 -16.66 12.01
C GLY A 226 -15.00 -16.04 11.81
N PRO A 227 -16.09 -16.81 11.67
CA PRO A 227 -17.45 -16.26 11.69
C PRO A 227 -17.79 -15.69 13.07
N SER A 228 -17.32 -16.35 14.13
CA SER A 228 -17.22 -15.78 15.48
C SER A 228 -15.74 -15.53 15.74
N GLY A 229 -15.27 -14.30 15.50
CA GLY A 229 -13.87 -13.92 15.68
C GLY A 229 -13.38 -14.16 17.11
N GLY A 230 -12.07 -14.32 17.25
CA GLY A 230 -11.40 -14.53 18.54
C GLY A 230 -11.34 -13.25 19.37
N THR A 231 -11.45 -13.38 20.69
CA THR A 231 -11.24 -12.24 21.60
C THR A 231 -9.78 -11.81 21.59
N ALA A 232 -9.55 -10.50 21.68
CA ALA A 232 -8.23 -9.93 21.90
C ALA A 232 -7.59 -10.40 23.22
N GLY A 233 -6.27 -10.59 23.21
CA GLY A 233 -5.46 -10.75 24.40
C GLY A 233 -5.15 -9.42 25.07
N ARG A 234 -5.12 -9.40 26.41
CA ARG A 234 -4.79 -8.20 27.20
C ARG A 234 -3.30 -7.89 27.17
N ALA A 235 -2.97 -6.60 27.13
CA ALA A 235 -1.62 -6.09 27.33
C ALA A 235 -1.10 -6.33 28.76
N GLY A 236 0.21 -6.23 28.92
CA GLY A 236 0.84 -6.10 30.24
C GLY A 236 0.52 -4.76 30.89
N VAL A 237 0.51 -4.72 32.22
CA VAL A 237 0.05 -3.55 32.99
C VAL A 237 0.89 -2.29 32.72
N PHE A 238 2.22 -2.40 32.60
CA PHE A 238 3.09 -1.22 32.49
C PHE A 238 3.45 -0.86 31.06
N PHE A 239 3.87 -1.84 30.26
CA PHE A 239 4.24 -1.64 28.86
C PHE A 239 3.66 -2.75 27.99
N GLY A 240 3.06 -2.36 26.87
CA GLY A 240 2.60 -3.28 25.84
C GLY A 240 1.30 -2.84 25.20
N ASP A 241 1.15 -3.20 23.93
CA ASP A 241 -0.08 -2.94 23.17
C ASP A 241 -1.16 -3.97 23.53
N GLY A 242 -2.42 -3.54 23.49
CA GLY A 242 -3.56 -4.45 23.54
C GLY A 242 -3.66 -5.27 22.27
N GLY A 243 -4.04 -6.55 22.39
CA GLY A 243 -4.30 -7.38 21.22
C GLY A 243 -5.49 -6.87 20.42
N SER A 244 -5.44 -7.04 19.10
CA SER A 244 -6.61 -6.81 18.23
C SER A 244 -7.57 -7.99 18.32
N ALA A 245 -8.87 -7.73 18.22
CA ALA A 245 -9.87 -8.79 18.11
C ALA A 245 -9.90 -9.37 16.70
N GLY A 246 -10.22 -10.66 16.59
CA GLY A 246 -10.39 -11.33 15.29
C GLY A 246 -11.64 -10.85 14.57
N ALA A 247 -11.60 -10.83 13.24
CA ALA A 247 -12.75 -10.54 12.41
C ALA A 247 -13.81 -11.66 12.54
N GLY A 248 -15.09 -11.28 12.43
CA GLY A 248 -16.26 -12.17 12.44
C GLY A 248 -17.49 -11.59 13.14
N SER A 249 -17.33 -11.34 14.43
CA SER A 249 -18.47 -11.10 15.34
C SER A 249 -18.34 -9.82 16.16
N GLY A 250 -17.43 -8.93 15.81
CA GLY A 250 -17.41 -7.59 16.40
C GLY A 250 -16.84 -7.55 17.82
N GLN A 251 -15.91 -8.43 18.16
CA GLN A 251 -15.24 -8.41 19.46
C GLN A 251 -14.47 -7.10 19.65
N ALA A 252 -14.48 -6.55 20.86
CA ALA A 252 -13.66 -5.39 21.16
C ALA A 252 -12.16 -5.75 21.16
N GLY A 253 -11.33 -4.80 20.73
CA GLY A 253 -9.90 -4.85 20.95
C GLY A 253 -9.57 -4.68 22.43
N ALA A 254 -8.43 -5.19 22.87
CA ALA A 254 -8.01 -5.03 24.26
C ALA A 254 -7.38 -3.65 24.50
N ASP A 255 -7.55 -3.13 25.71
CA ASP A 255 -6.83 -1.92 26.14
C ASP A 255 -5.31 -2.18 26.16
N GLY A 256 -4.55 -1.14 25.86
CA GLY A 256 -3.10 -1.10 26.06
C GLY A 256 -2.72 -1.04 27.54
N GLY A 257 -1.44 -1.30 27.82
CA GLY A 257 -0.87 -1.06 29.15
C GLY A 257 -0.82 0.44 29.50
N PHE A 258 -0.19 0.77 30.63
CA PHE A 258 0.04 2.16 31.00
C PHE A 258 0.78 2.93 29.88
N VAL A 259 1.78 2.29 29.27
CA VAL A 259 2.38 2.72 28.00
C VAL A 259 2.15 1.65 26.95
N GLY A 260 1.37 1.98 25.93
CA GLY A 260 1.01 1.07 24.85
C GLY A 260 -0.24 1.52 24.14
N ASN A 261 -0.41 1.05 22.91
CA ASN A 261 -1.58 1.32 22.10
C ASN A 261 -2.72 0.35 22.45
N GLY A 262 -3.96 0.78 22.26
CA GLY A 262 -5.11 -0.12 22.28
C GLY A 262 -5.18 -0.98 21.02
N GLY A 263 -5.68 -2.20 21.15
CA GLY A 263 -5.88 -3.10 20.02
C GLY A 263 -7.12 -2.74 19.20
N ALA A 264 -7.14 -3.12 17.92
CA ALA A 264 -8.29 -2.86 17.05
C ALA A 264 -9.48 -3.76 17.40
N GLY A 265 -10.69 -3.24 17.24
CA GLY A 265 -11.92 -4.01 17.29
C GLY A 265 -12.08 -4.91 16.06
N GLY A 266 -12.63 -6.10 16.28
CA GLY A 266 -12.89 -7.07 15.22
C GLY A 266 -13.97 -6.56 14.27
N SER A 267 -13.76 -6.76 12.97
CA SER A 267 -14.82 -6.49 12.00
C SER A 267 -15.94 -7.53 12.10
N SER A 268 -17.14 -7.24 11.61
CA SER A 268 -18.26 -8.20 11.65
C SER A 268 -19.12 -8.20 10.41
N THR A 269 -19.63 -9.38 10.04
CA THR A 269 -20.65 -9.53 9.00
C THR A 269 -22.04 -9.81 9.54
N THR A 270 -22.20 -9.91 10.86
CA THR A 270 -23.45 -10.32 11.52
C THR A 270 -23.86 -9.43 12.70
N ALA A 271 -22.91 -8.73 13.30
CA ALA A 271 -23.10 -7.85 14.44
C ALA A 271 -22.48 -6.47 14.19
N ALA A 272 -22.57 -5.56 15.16
CA ALA A 272 -21.81 -4.31 15.13
C ALA A 272 -20.31 -4.62 15.12
N GLY A 273 -19.52 -3.72 14.54
CA GLY A 273 -18.07 -3.80 14.63
C GLY A 273 -17.62 -3.62 16.08
N GLY A 274 -16.52 -4.26 16.46
CA GLY A 274 -16.00 -4.18 17.82
C GLY A 274 -15.42 -2.81 18.14
N ALA A 275 -15.54 -2.37 19.38
CA ALA A 275 -14.84 -1.16 19.80
C ALA A 275 -13.31 -1.38 19.78
N GLY A 276 -12.55 -0.34 19.44
CA GLY A 276 -11.11 -0.32 19.65
C GLY A 276 -10.78 -0.20 21.13
N GLY A 277 -9.68 -0.81 21.54
CA GLY A 277 -9.16 -0.73 22.90
C GLY A 277 -8.64 0.66 23.25
N ASN A 278 -8.73 1.04 24.51
CA ASN A 278 -8.23 2.31 25.00
C ASN A 278 -6.72 2.26 25.26
N ALA A 279 -6.12 3.43 25.45
CA ALA A 279 -4.74 3.58 25.89
C ALA A 279 -4.64 4.63 27.02
N PHE A 280 -3.55 4.62 27.79
CA PHE A 280 -3.24 5.72 28.70
C PHE A 280 -2.14 6.61 28.09
N PHE A 281 -0.93 6.07 27.88
CA PHE A 281 0.10 6.65 27.01
C PHE A 281 0.27 5.81 25.75
N GLY A 282 -0.24 6.29 24.62
CA GLY A 282 -0.27 5.58 23.36
C GLY A 282 -1.52 5.93 22.57
N ASN A 283 -1.69 5.31 21.41
CA ASN A 283 -2.86 5.54 20.57
C ASN A 283 -4.00 4.60 20.95
N GLY A 284 -5.23 5.08 20.88
CA GLY A 284 -6.41 4.22 20.96
C GLY A 284 -6.51 3.31 19.73
N GLY A 285 -7.05 2.11 19.92
CA GLY A 285 -7.26 1.15 18.85
C GLY A 285 -8.40 1.58 17.92
N GLU A 286 -8.37 1.15 16.67
CA GLU A 286 -9.46 1.43 15.72
C GLU A 286 -10.70 0.60 16.04
N GLY A 287 -11.87 1.14 15.75
CA GLY A 287 -13.13 0.40 15.79
C GLY A 287 -13.25 -0.52 14.57
N GLY A 288 -13.75 -1.74 14.80
CA GLY A 288 -14.02 -2.70 13.75
C GLY A 288 -15.11 -2.24 12.80
N SER A 289 -15.00 -2.60 11.52
CA SER A 289 -16.06 -2.30 10.54
C SER A 289 -17.17 -3.36 10.60
N SER A 290 -18.37 -3.04 10.14
CA SER A 290 -19.45 -4.01 9.99
C SER A 290 -20.07 -3.96 8.60
N THR A 291 -20.50 -5.10 8.07
CA THR A 291 -21.35 -5.15 6.85
C THR A 291 -22.83 -5.32 7.16
N ALA A 292 -23.19 -5.65 8.41
CA ALA A 292 -24.57 -5.91 8.81
C ALA A 292 -25.16 -4.86 9.76
N ALA A 293 -24.32 -4.19 10.56
CA ALA A 293 -24.76 -3.28 11.60
C ALA A 293 -23.80 -2.08 11.72
N ALA A 294 -23.84 -1.39 12.87
CA ALA A 294 -23.05 -0.19 13.12
C ALA A 294 -21.55 -0.50 13.14
N GLY A 295 -20.74 0.49 12.79
CA GLY A 295 -19.30 0.40 12.99
C GLY A 295 -18.92 0.52 14.47
N GLY A 296 -17.81 -0.08 14.86
CA GLY A 296 -17.30 -0.01 16.23
C GLY A 296 -16.72 1.37 16.55
N ALA A 297 -16.82 1.82 17.79
CA ALA A 297 -16.17 3.06 18.22
C ALA A 297 -14.64 2.89 18.28
N GLY A 298 -13.90 3.95 17.96
CA GLY A 298 -12.46 4.00 18.19
C GLY A 298 -12.13 4.15 19.67
N GLY A 299 -11.01 3.59 20.08
CA GLY A 299 -10.51 3.63 21.45
C GLY A 299 -10.02 5.02 21.85
N SER A 300 -10.23 5.38 23.11
CA SER A 300 -9.80 6.68 23.65
C SER A 300 -8.41 6.60 24.28
N THR A 301 -7.75 7.74 24.46
CA THR A 301 -6.44 7.81 25.14
C THR A 301 -6.28 9.04 26.02
N MET A 302 -5.38 9.00 27.01
CA MET A 302 -5.02 10.20 27.79
C MET A 302 -3.95 11.02 27.06
N VAL A 303 -2.95 10.36 26.49
CA VAL A 303 -1.88 10.98 25.70
C VAL A 303 -1.56 10.13 24.47
N GLY A 304 -1.72 10.71 23.29
CA GLY A 304 -1.58 10.04 22.00
C GLY A 304 -2.76 10.33 21.10
N GLN A 305 -2.94 9.54 20.05
CA GLN A 305 -4.04 9.70 19.10
C GLN A 305 -5.25 8.87 19.51
N GLY A 306 -6.47 9.42 19.37
CA GLY A 306 -7.69 8.63 19.47
C GLY A 306 -7.82 7.67 18.28
N GLY A 307 -8.37 6.49 18.50
CA GLY A 307 -8.60 5.51 17.45
C GLY A 307 -9.71 5.94 16.50
N ASN A 308 -9.65 5.53 15.24
CA ASN A 308 -10.71 5.82 14.27
C ASN A 308 -11.94 4.94 14.53
N GLY A 309 -13.13 5.47 14.27
CA GLY A 309 -14.36 4.67 14.27
C GLY A 309 -14.47 3.79 13.04
N GLY A 310 -15.03 2.59 13.20
CA GLY A 310 -15.22 1.63 12.13
C GLY A 310 -16.36 2.03 11.18
N ALA A 311 -16.29 1.57 9.93
CA ALA A 311 -17.36 1.79 8.96
C ALA A 311 -18.56 0.88 9.23
N ALA A 312 -19.75 1.34 8.87
CA ALA A 312 -20.98 0.58 9.02
C ALA A 312 -21.47 -0.07 7.72
N GLY A 313 -22.33 -1.07 7.91
CA GLY A 313 -22.76 -1.95 6.86
C GLY A 313 -23.98 -1.47 6.10
N GLY A 314 -24.03 -1.75 4.81
CA GLY A 314 -25.14 -1.36 3.94
C GLY A 314 -26.45 -2.12 4.17
N ALA A 315 -26.44 -3.23 4.93
CA ALA A 315 -27.60 -4.12 5.04
C ALA A 315 -28.77 -3.51 5.86
N MET A 316 -28.52 -2.55 6.76
CA MET A 316 -29.53 -2.04 7.70
C MET A 316 -29.45 -0.54 7.98
N SER A 317 -28.99 0.29 7.03
CA SER A 317 -28.91 1.75 7.25
C SER A 317 -28.09 2.12 8.50
N ALA A 318 -27.03 1.36 8.78
CA ALA A 318 -26.38 1.40 10.07
C ALA A 318 -25.39 2.58 10.17
N ALA A 319 -25.25 3.13 11.38
CA ALA A 319 -24.39 4.27 11.62
C ALA A 319 -22.91 3.88 11.79
N GLY A 320 -22.00 4.67 11.23
CA GLY A 320 -20.56 4.52 11.44
C GLY A 320 -20.17 4.74 12.90
N GLY A 321 -19.06 4.14 13.32
CA GLY A 321 -18.57 4.25 14.69
C GLY A 321 -18.00 5.64 14.99
N ALA A 322 -18.12 6.09 16.24
CA ALA A 322 -17.48 7.35 16.64
C ALA A 322 -15.95 7.20 16.74
N GLY A 323 -15.21 8.27 16.48
CA GLY A 323 -13.77 8.33 16.75
C GLY A 323 -13.47 8.46 18.24
N GLY A 324 -12.35 7.89 18.66
CA GLY A 324 -11.85 7.93 20.03
C GLY A 324 -11.39 9.31 20.44
N SER A 325 -11.64 9.69 21.69
CA SER A 325 -11.27 11.01 22.21
C SER A 325 -9.94 10.97 22.96
N VAL A 326 -9.30 12.14 23.09
CA VAL A 326 -8.04 12.31 23.81
C VAL A 326 -8.23 13.16 25.06
N GLY A 327 -7.64 12.75 26.18
CA GLY A 327 -7.74 13.44 27.46
C GLY A 327 -6.88 14.70 27.57
N LEU A 328 -5.56 14.57 27.47
CA LEU A 328 -4.60 15.65 27.75
C LEU A 328 -3.90 16.18 26.50
N PHE A 329 -3.20 15.31 25.77
CA PHE A 329 -2.38 15.69 24.60
C PHE A 329 -2.55 14.71 23.45
N GLY A 330 -2.77 15.24 22.25
CA GLY A 330 -2.93 14.49 21.00
C GLY A 330 -4.32 14.67 20.38
N SER A 331 -4.48 14.20 19.14
CA SER A 331 -5.69 14.45 18.35
C SER A 331 -6.71 13.32 18.46
N GLY A 332 -7.99 13.68 18.45
CA GLY A 332 -9.07 12.71 18.39
C GLY A 332 -9.10 11.94 17.06
N GLY A 333 -9.61 10.70 17.10
CA GLY A 333 -9.74 9.86 15.91
C GLY A 333 -10.92 10.28 15.03
N SER A 334 -10.90 9.92 13.75
CA SER A 334 -12.03 10.20 12.86
C SER A 334 -13.22 9.30 13.13
N GLY A 335 -14.43 9.78 12.88
CA GLY A 335 -15.62 8.94 12.84
C GLY A 335 -15.66 8.06 11.59
N GLY A 336 -16.26 6.89 11.70
CA GLY A 336 -16.43 5.95 10.60
C GLY A 336 -17.60 6.31 9.69
N ASN A 337 -17.56 5.82 8.45
CA ASN A 337 -18.62 6.08 7.47
C ASN A 337 -19.88 5.27 7.78
N GLY A 338 -21.06 5.87 7.56
CA GLY A 338 -22.36 5.21 7.61
C GLY A 338 -22.56 4.25 6.44
N GLY A 339 -23.31 3.18 6.67
CA GLY A 339 -23.61 2.18 5.65
C GLY A 339 -24.60 2.70 4.62
N GLY A 340 -24.50 2.25 3.36
CA GLY A 340 -25.54 2.53 2.36
C GLY A 340 -26.91 1.96 2.76
N GLY A 341 -27.98 2.40 2.10
CA GLY A 341 -29.29 1.77 2.24
C GLY A 341 -29.31 0.40 1.55
N ALA A 342 -30.03 -0.55 2.13
CA ALA A 342 -30.28 -1.82 1.48
C ALA A 342 -31.53 -1.76 0.60
N ALA A 343 -31.46 -2.41 -0.55
CA ALA A 343 -32.61 -2.67 -1.40
C ALA A 343 -33.21 -4.03 -1.02
N VAL A 344 -34.34 -4.03 -0.33
CA VAL A 344 -35.00 -5.24 0.22
C VAL A 344 -36.04 -5.76 -0.77
N PRO A 345 -35.86 -6.95 -1.38
CA PRO A 345 -36.85 -7.54 -2.27
C PRO A 345 -38.14 -7.90 -1.52
N ILE A 346 -39.31 -7.52 -2.05
CA ILE A 346 -40.62 -7.91 -1.53
C ILE A 346 -41.46 -8.60 -2.64
N PRO A 347 -42.10 -9.75 -2.35
CA PRO A 347 -42.93 -10.44 -3.33
C PRO A 347 -44.21 -9.67 -3.70
N PRO A 348 -44.65 -9.66 -4.97
CA PRO A 348 -44.01 -10.26 -6.14
C PRO A 348 -43.14 -9.25 -6.92
N GLY A 349 -41.81 -9.34 -6.78
CA GLY A 349 -40.84 -8.66 -7.67
C GLY A 349 -40.63 -7.17 -7.45
N LEU A 350 -41.07 -6.61 -6.32
CA LEU A 350 -40.80 -5.22 -5.95
C LEU A 350 -39.59 -5.12 -5.01
N THR A 351 -39.10 -3.92 -4.77
CA THR A 351 -37.93 -3.66 -3.93
C THR A 351 -38.18 -2.43 -3.06
N PHE A 352 -38.12 -2.61 -1.75
CA PHE A 352 -38.21 -1.54 -0.77
C PHE A 352 -36.80 -0.99 -0.49
N GLY A 353 -36.60 0.31 -0.69
CA GLY A 353 -35.30 0.95 -0.47
C GLY A 353 -35.19 1.55 0.93
N LEU A 354 -34.18 1.15 1.69
CA LEU A 354 -33.88 1.74 3.00
C LEU A 354 -33.07 3.03 2.87
N ALA A 355 -33.10 3.87 3.92
CA ALA A 355 -32.24 5.05 4.00
C ALA A 355 -30.76 4.68 4.15
N GLY A 356 -29.85 5.61 3.91
CA GLY A 356 -28.46 5.47 4.29
C GLY A 356 -28.26 5.68 5.78
N GLY A 357 -27.25 5.04 6.35
CA GLY A 357 -26.85 5.21 7.74
C GLY A 357 -26.02 6.47 7.96
N ALA A 358 -26.06 7.01 9.18
CA ALA A 358 -25.31 8.21 9.54
C ALA A 358 -23.80 7.93 9.67
N GLY A 359 -22.96 8.91 9.35
CA GLY A 359 -21.55 8.89 9.70
C GLY A 359 -21.32 9.07 11.21
N GLY A 360 -20.27 8.47 11.73
CA GLY A 360 -19.88 8.60 13.13
C GLY A 360 -19.27 9.97 13.43
N ALA A 361 -19.41 10.46 14.66
CA ALA A 361 -18.76 11.70 15.07
C ALA A 361 -17.24 11.53 15.21
N GLY A 362 -16.46 12.57 14.93
CA GLY A 362 -15.04 12.62 15.24
C GLY A 362 -14.77 12.76 16.74
N GLY A 363 -13.68 12.19 17.21
CA GLY A 363 -13.25 12.26 18.60
C GLY A 363 -12.70 13.64 18.97
N SER A 364 -12.79 14.01 20.25
CA SER A 364 -12.24 15.28 20.72
C SER A 364 -10.72 15.21 20.90
N GLY A 365 -10.01 16.30 20.59
CA GLY A 365 -8.58 16.47 20.87
C GLY A 365 -8.30 16.81 22.33
N GLY A 366 -7.06 16.55 22.75
CA GLY A 366 -6.62 16.66 24.15
C GLY A 366 -6.75 18.06 24.74
N LEU A 367 -6.97 18.12 26.06
CA LEU A 367 -7.21 19.35 26.82
C LEU A 367 -6.17 20.44 26.53
N PHE A 368 -4.88 20.09 26.57
CA PHE A 368 -3.76 21.03 26.48
C PHE A 368 -3.16 21.14 25.08
N GLY A 369 -3.62 20.33 24.12
CA GLY A 369 -3.13 20.39 22.76
C GLY A 369 -3.52 19.17 21.94
N GLY A 370 -4.17 19.42 20.81
CA GLY A 370 -4.52 18.39 19.84
C GLY A 370 -5.72 18.78 19.00
N ASN A 371 -5.78 18.25 17.78
CA ASN A 371 -6.88 18.51 16.87
C ASN A 371 -8.08 17.61 17.19
N GLY A 372 -9.29 18.08 16.93
CA GLY A 372 -10.44 17.19 16.85
C GLY A 372 -10.39 16.30 15.61
N GLY A 373 -10.92 15.09 15.70
CA GLY A 373 -11.01 14.16 14.56
C GLY A 373 -12.12 14.55 13.58
N ALA A 374 -11.99 14.18 12.32
CA ALA A 374 -13.06 14.42 11.33
C ALA A 374 -14.30 13.57 11.61
N GLY A 375 -15.49 14.06 11.27
CA GLY A 375 -16.71 13.27 11.25
C GLY A 375 -16.76 12.35 10.02
N GLY A 376 -17.34 11.17 10.19
CA GLY A 376 -17.53 10.19 9.11
C GLY A 376 -18.62 10.60 8.13
N HIS A 377 -18.58 10.05 6.92
CA HIS A 377 -19.57 10.35 5.89
C HIS A 377 -20.87 9.59 6.10
N GLY A 378 -22.00 10.18 5.74
CA GLY A 378 -23.29 9.47 5.67
C GLY A 378 -23.35 8.54 4.46
N GLY A 379 -24.03 7.40 4.59
CA GLY A 379 -24.24 6.45 3.50
C GLY A 379 -25.33 6.91 2.53
N ASN A 380 -25.28 6.49 1.27
CA ASN A 380 -26.33 6.79 0.30
C ASN A 380 -27.61 5.98 0.59
N GLY A 381 -28.79 6.49 0.28
CA GLY A 381 -30.04 5.71 0.33
C GLY A 381 -30.11 4.63 -0.75
N ALA A 382 -31.10 3.73 -0.63
CA ALA A 382 -31.42 2.73 -1.66
C ALA A 382 -32.70 3.09 -2.43
N SER A 383 -32.69 2.82 -3.74
CA SER A 383 -33.84 3.05 -4.60
C SER A 383 -34.98 2.08 -4.26
N THR A 384 -36.21 2.52 -4.47
CA THR A 384 -37.39 1.65 -4.34
C THR A 384 -38.11 1.50 -5.67
N SER A 385 -38.70 0.33 -5.91
CA SER A 385 -39.66 0.10 -7.00
C SER A 385 -41.10 0.00 -6.52
N VAL A 386 -41.34 0.13 -5.20
CA VAL A 386 -42.69 0.11 -4.62
C VAL A 386 -43.46 1.36 -5.06
N PRO A 387 -44.65 1.23 -5.67
CA PRO A 387 -45.42 2.38 -6.12
C PRO A 387 -45.76 3.36 -4.99
N ALA A 388 -45.74 4.65 -5.32
CA ALA A 388 -45.98 5.81 -4.47
C ALA A 388 -45.03 5.96 -3.28
N LEU A 389 -44.02 5.10 -3.14
CA LEU A 389 -43.04 5.18 -2.07
C LEU A 389 -41.82 5.99 -2.49
N ALA A 390 -41.37 6.86 -1.58
CA ALA A 390 -40.17 7.63 -1.80
C ALA A 390 -38.91 6.76 -1.80
N GLY A 391 -37.88 7.18 -2.53
CA GLY A 391 -36.57 6.55 -2.44
C GLY A 391 -35.98 6.68 -1.03
N GLY A 392 -35.07 5.78 -0.68
CA GLY A 392 -34.35 5.88 0.59
C GLY A 392 -33.62 7.22 0.71
N ALA A 393 -33.76 7.88 1.86
CA ALA A 393 -33.02 9.12 2.13
C ALA A 393 -31.53 8.84 2.29
N GLY A 394 -30.69 9.82 2.00
CA GLY A 394 -29.27 9.78 2.34
C GLY A 394 -29.03 9.88 3.84
N GLY A 395 -28.00 9.19 4.32
CA GLY A 395 -27.56 9.23 5.71
C GLY A 395 -26.92 10.57 6.07
N MET A 396 -27.06 10.98 7.32
CA MET A 396 -26.43 12.22 7.80
C MET A 396 -24.92 12.08 7.92
N GLY A 397 -24.17 13.15 7.68
CA GLY A 397 -22.73 13.20 7.98
C GLY A 397 -22.48 13.35 9.50
N GLY A 398 -21.38 12.79 9.99
CA GLY A 398 -20.98 12.89 11.39
C GLY A 398 -20.38 14.26 11.72
N ALA A 399 -20.58 14.75 12.94
CA ALA A 399 -19.94 16.00 13.38
C ALA A 399 -18.42 15.85 13.53
N GLY A 400 -17.68 16.92 13.23
CA GLY A 400 -16.25 17.00 13.55
C GLY A 400 -16.02 17.09 15.06
N GLY A 401 -14.93 16.49 15.53
CA GLY A 401 -14.51 16.53 16.92
C GLY A 401 -13.99 17.90 17.33
N ASN A 402 -14.15 18.25 18.60
CA ASN A 402 -13.69 19.54 19.13
C ASN A 402 -12.20 19.47 19.52
N ALA A 403 -11.49 20.59 19.39
CA ALA A 403 -10.25 20.82 20.13
C ALA A 403 -10.54 21.54 21.46
N SER A 404 -9.58 21.54 22.39
CA SER A 404 -9.78 22.06 23.75
C SER A 404 -9.11 23.43 23.98
N PHE A 405 -7.90 23.53 24.54
CA PHE A 405 -7.21 24.84 24.68
C PHE A 405 -6.44 25.25 23.42
N PHE A 406 -5.76 24.28 22.81
CA PHE A 406 -4.94 24.47 21.61
C PHE A 406 -5.26 23.37 20.59
N GLY A 407 -5.29 23.72 19.31
CA GLY A 407 -5.50 22.79 18.21
C GLY A 407 -6.71 23.14 17.36
N ASN A 408 -6.82 22.50 16.21
CA ASN A 408 -7.88 22.75 15.25
C ASN A 408 -9.08 21.86 15.51
N GLY A 409 -10.29 22.37 15.26
CA GLY A 409 -11.48 21.54 15.22
C GLY A 409 -11.47 20.59 14.01
N GLY A 410 -12.08 19.42 14.15
CA GLY A 410 -12.21 18.45 13.07
C GLY A 410 -13.23 18.87 12.04
N ALA A 411 -13.06 18.46 10.77
CA ALA A 411 -14.06 18.69 9.75
C ALA A 411 -15.34 17.87 10.01
N GLY A 412 -16.50 18.43 9.68
CA GLY A 412 -17.75 17.68 9.61
C GLY A 412 -17.78 16.74 8.40
N GLY A 413 -18.41 15.60 8.56
CA GLY A 413 -18.58 14.62 7.50
C GLY A 413 -19.62 15.06 6.47
N ASN A 414 -19.34 14.79 5.21
CA ASN A 414 -20.35 14.92 4.14
C ASN A 414 -21.51 13.95 4.36
N ALA A 415 -22.70 14.32 3.90
CA ALA A 415 -23.86 13.46 3.94
C ALA A 415 -23.96 12.55 2.71
N GLY A 416 -24.78 11.50 2.82
CA GLY A 416 -25.10 10.62 1.70
C GLY A 416 -26.19 11.18 0.79
N ALA A 417 -26.21 10.74 -0.46
CA ALA A 417 -27.25 11.09 -1.42
C ALA A 417 -28.55 10.29 -1.18
N GLY A 418 -29.69 10.90 -1.48
CA GLY A 418 -30.98 10.23 -1.56
C GLY A 418 -31.09 9.39 -2.83
N ALA A 419 -31.94 8.37 -2.80
CA ALA A 419 -32.09 7.42 -3.91
C ALA A 419 -33.39 7.59 -4.68
N SER A 420 -33.56 6.82 -5.76
CA SER A 420 -34.71 6.97 -6.63
C SER A 420 -36.01 6.45 -6.01
N GLY A 421 -37.11 7.17 -6.23
CA GLY A 421 -38.46 6.75 -5.85
C GLY A 421 -39.06 5.70 -6.77
N GLY A 422 -40.05 4.97 -6.26
CA GLY A 422 -40.85 4.03 -7.06
C GLY A 422 -41.87 4.77 -7.92
N LEU A 423 -42.66 4.05 -8.72
CA LEU A 423 -43.67 4.67 -9.61
C LEU A 423 -44.62 5.60 -8.83
N GLY A 424 -44.63 6.90 -9.15
CA GLY A 424 -45.41 7.93 -8.46
C GLY A 424 -44.82 8.41 -7.12
N GLY A 425 -43.73 7.80 -6.66
CA GLY A 425 -43.01 8.17 -5.45
C GLY A 425 -41.94 9.22 -5.70
N SER A 426 -41.71 10.10 -4.72
CA SER A 426 -40.66 11.10 -4.82
C SER A 426 -39.25 10.50 -4.72
N GLY A 427 -38.24 11.22 -5.18
CA GLY A 427 -36.86 10.88 -4.83
C GLY A 427 -36.64 10.96 -3.31
N GLY A 428 -35.73 10.16 -2.79
CA GLY A 428 -35.27 10.26 -1.41
C GLY A 428 -34.57 11.58 -1.17
N ALA A 429 -34.74 12.18 0.01
CA ALA A 429 -34.00 13.39 0.36
C ALA A 429 -32.50 13.08 0.53
N GLY A 430 -31.64 14.03 0.18
CA GLY A 430 -30.23 13.99 0.56
C GLY A 430 -30.05 14.12 2.07
N GLY A 431 -29.02 13.50 2.63
CA GLY A 431 -28.72 13.60 4.05
C GLY A 431 -28.21 14.99 4.44
N ALA A 432 -28.42 15.38 5.70
CA ALA A 432 -27.79 16.58 6.26
C ALA A 432 -26.32 16.32 6.60
N ALA A 433 -25.43 17.28 6.34
CA ALA A 433 -24.01 17.12 6.63
C ALA A 433 -23.70 17.39 8.11
N GLY A 434 -22.53 16.93 8.54
CA GLY A 434 -22.01 17.22 9.87
C GLY A 434 -21.44 18.63 9.98
N ASN A 435 -21.63 19.26 11.14
CA ASN A 435 -20.96 20.52 11.45
C ASN A 435 -19.47 20.29 11.72
N GLY A 436 -18.65 21.30 11.45
CA GLY A 436 -17.26 21.34 11.89
C GLY A 436 -17.15 21.40 13.41
N GLY A 437 -16.09 20.80 13.94
CA GLY A 437 -15.77 20.85 15.36
C GLY A 437 -15.16 22.19 15.75
N THR A 438 -15.34 22.57 17.01
CA THR A 438 -14.81 23.85 17.53
C THR A 438 -13.29 23.82 17.64
N ALA A 439 -12.66 24.96 17.37
CA ALA A 439 -11.23 25.17 17.58
C ALA A 439 -10.85 25.16 19.07
N GLY A 440 -9.55 25.05 19.34
CA GLY A 440 -9.01 25.31 20.66
C GLY A 440 -9.32 26.74 21.11
N LEU A 441 -9.70 26.89 22.38
CA LEU A 441 -10.16 28.15 22.98
C LEU A 441 -9.19 29.31 22.75
N LEU A 442 -7.87 29.07 22.82
CA LEU A 442 -6.84 30.11 22.67
C LEU A 442 -6.33 30.18 21.24
N ILE A 443 -5.79 29.08 20.73
CA ILE A 443 -5.17 29.01 19.40
C ILE A 443 -5.68 27.79 18.65
N GLY A 444 -6.14 28.01 17.42
CA GLY A 444 -6.58 26.95 16.52
C GLY A 444 -7.63 27.40 15.52
N ASN A 445 -7.72 26.70 14.40
CA ASN A 445 -8.73 26.94 13.39
C ASN A 445 -10.00 26.14 13.68
N GLY A 446 -11.16 26.72 13.38
CA GLY A 446 -12.42 25.98 13.43
C GLY A 446 -12.48 24.92 12.33
N GLY A 447 -13.15 23.80 12.62
CA GLY A 447 -13.39 22.77 11.63
C GLY A 447 -14.34 23.24 10.54
N SER A 448 -14.14 22.80 9.30
CA SER A 448 -15.08 23.05 8.21
C SER A 448 -16.34 22.21 8.37
N GLY A 449 -17.49 22.72 7.94
CA GLY A 449 -18.72 21.94 7.80
C GLY A 449 -18.66 20.98 6.62
N GLY A 450 -19.41 19.89 6.69
CA GLY A 450 -19.55 18.93 5.60
C GLY A 450 -20.53 19.39 4.52
N ASN A 451 -20.45 18.78 3.34
CA ASN A 451 -21.38 19.03 2.25
C ASN A 451 -22.67 18.21 2.41
N GLY A 452 -23.80 18.85 2.11
CA GLY A 452 -25.12 18.21 2.10
C GLY A 452 -25.27 17.22 0.95
N GLY A 453 -26.08 16.18 1.15
CA GLY A 453 -26.29 15.13 0.16
C GLY A 453 -27.20 15.58 -0.98
N ALA A 454 -26.99 15.10 -2.19
CA ALA A 454 -27.93 15.35 -3.29
C ALA A 454 -29.26 14.60 -3.07
N GLY A 455 -30.36 15.19 -3.52
CA GLY A 455 -31.67 14.54 -3.56
C GLY A 455 -31.76 13.49 -4.67
N GLY A 456 -32.52 12.44 -4.43
CA GLY A 456 -32.74 11.34 -5.37
C GLY A 456 -33.70 11.67 -6.50
N ILE A 457 -33.72 10.81 -7.52
CA ILE A 457 -34.60 10.98 -8.68
C ILE A 457 -36.04 10.60 -8.33
N GLY A 458 -37.03 11.41 -8.72
CA GLY A 458 -38.44 11.01 -8.63
C GLY A 458 -38.72 9.79 -9.50
N GLY A 459 -39.56 8.85 -9.03
CA GLY A 459 -40.07 7.82 -9.91
C GLY A 459 -41.01 8.42 -10.97
N SER A 460 -41.45 7.63 -11.96
CA SER A 460 -42.39 8.14 -12.98
C SER A 460 -43.61 8.80 -12.32
N LEU A 461 -43.93 10.06 -12.65
CA LEU A 461 -44.94 10.94 -12.01
C LEU A 461 -44.58 11.50 -10.62
N GLY A 462 -43.44 11.12 -10.05
CA GLY A 462 -42.93 11.58 -8.77
C GLY A 462 -42.01 12.81 -8.88
N THR A 463 -41.99 13.60 -7.81
CA THR A 463 -41.11 14.76 -7.66
C THR A 463 -39.68 14.34 -7.33
N GLY A 464 -38.70 15.17 -7.68
CA GLY A 464 -37.34 14.96 -7.21
C GLY A 464 -37.21 15.10 -5.69
N GLY A 465 -36.26 14.38 -5.09
CA GLY A 465 -35.95 14.49 -3.66
C GLY A 465 -35.29 15.82 -3.33
N ALA A 466 -35.53 16.38 -2.15
CA ALA A 466 -34.83 17.59 -1.72
C ALA A 466 -33.34 17.30 -1.48
N GLY A 467 -32.49 18.28 -1.74
CA GLY A 467 -31.09 18.26 -1.32
C GLY A 467 -30.98 18.38 0.20
N GLY A 468 -29.89 17.84 0.75
CA GLY A 468 -29.60 17.84 2.17
C GLY A 468 -28.89 19.10 2.63
N ALA A 469 -29.17 19.55 3.86
CA ALA A 469 -28.55 20.74 4.41
C ALA A 469 -27.03 20.58 4.57
N ALA A 470 -26.29 21.66 4.32
CA ALA A 470 -24.87 21.73 4.60
C ALA A 470 -24.56 21.82 6.10
N GLY A 471 -23.33 21.46 6.47
CA GLY A 471 -22.79 21.68 7.80
C GLY A 471 -22.22 23.09 7.94
N ALA A 472 -22.37 23.68 9.13
CA ALA A 472 -21.72 24.95 9.45
C ALA A 472 -20.23 24.73 9.77
N GLY A 473 -19.41 25.70 9.39
CA GLY A 473 -18.04 25.81 9.88
C GLY A 473 -18.01 26.34 11.31
N ALA A 474 -17.04 25.90 12.11
CA ALA A 474 -16.93 26.32 13.50
C ALA A 474 -16.05 27.57 13.67
N ASP A 475 -16.22 28.25 14.80
CA ASP A 475 -15.37 29.39 15.16
C ASP A 475 -13.90 28.98 15.38
N GLY A 476 -12.99 29.91 15.05
CA GLY A 476 -11.57 29.87 15.42
C GLY A 476 -11.32 30.28 16.88
N GLY A 477 -10.08 30.04 17.34
CA GLY A 477 -9.64 30.36 18.69
C GLY A 477 -9.69 31.86 19.04
N LEU A 478 -9.76 32.18 20.34
CA LEU A 478 -9.90 33.55 20.84
C LEU A 478 -8.71 34.45 20.46
N LEU A 479 -7.48 33.95 20.58
CA LEU A 479 -6.27 34.71 20.31
C LEU A 479 -5.87 34.61 18.84
N SER A 480 -5.76 33.39 18.31
CA SER A 480 -5.33 33.17 16.93
C SER A 480 -6.03 31.97 16.32
N GLY A 481 -6.72 32.16 15.21
CA GLY A 481 -7.45 31.09 14.56
C GLY A 481 -8.39 31.57 13.48
N ASN A 482 -8.38 30.89 12.34
CA ASN A 482 -9.36 31.11 11.30
C ASN A 482 -10.67 30.39 11.65
N GLY A 483 -11.81 30.97 11.26
CA GLY A 483 -13.06 30.24 11.26
C GLY A 483 -13.08 29.16 10.18
N GLY A 484 -13.78 28.05 10.45
CA GLY A 484 -13.95 26.97 9.50
C GLY A 484 -14.90 27.36 8.36
N ALA A 485 -14.67 26.85 7.16
CA ALA A 485 -15.59 27.07 6.05
C ALA A 485 -16.93 26.34 6.26
N GLY A 486 -18.04 26.93 5.84
CA GLY A 486 -19.32 26.24 5.74
C GLY A 486 -19.35 25.29 4.53
N GLY A 487 -20.07 24.19 4.64
CA GLY A 487 -20.20 23.22 3.56
C GLY A 487 -21.18 23.65 2.47
N ALA A 488 -21.10 23.05 1.29
CA ALA A 488 -22.08 23.29 0.22
C ALA A 488 -23.41 22.59 0.52
N GLY A 489 -24.53 23.24 0.21
CA GLY A 489 -25.86 22.65 0.28
C GLY A 489 -26.04 21.59 -0.80
N GLY A 490 -26.77 20.53 -0.49
CA GLY A 490 -27.04 19.46 -1.45
C GLY A 490 -27.97 19.92 -2.57
N ASP A 491 -27.72 19.43 -3.78
CA ASP A 491 -28.59 19.70 -4.93
C ASP A 491 -29.91 18.94 -4.81
N GLY A 492 -30.99 19.53 -5.34
CA GLY A 492 -32.27 18.87 -5.47
C GLY A 492 -32.26 17.82 -6.59
N GLY A 493 -32.93 16.70 -6.38
CA GLY A 493 -33.00 15.62 -7.35
C GLY A 493 -33.89 15.96 -8.57
N PRO A 494 -33.66 15.34 -9.73
CA PRO A 494 -34.50 15.52 -10.91
C PRO A 494 -35.88 14.86 -10.73
N ARG A 495 -36.89 15.35 -11.46
CA ARG A 495 -38.24 14.74 -11.52
C ARG A 495 -38.24 13.44 -12.34
N GLY A 496 -39.22 12.57 -12.13
CA GLY A 496 -39.34 11.32 -12.90
C GLY A 496 -40.11 11.40 -14.22
N SER A 497 -41.01 12.37 -14.41
CA SER A 497 -41.71 12.59 -15.68
C SER A 497 -42.28 14.01 -15.82
N VAL A 498 -42.74 14.36 -17.02
CA VAL A 498 -43.34 15.68 -17.33
C VAL A 498 -44.62 15.88 -16.50
N GLY A 499 -44.65 16.92 -15.66
CA GLY A 499 -45.77 17.25 -14.77
C GLY A 499 -45.41 17.29 -13.28
N ALA A 500 -44.33 16.62 -12.88
CA ALA A 500 -43.76 16.76 -11.54
C ALA A 500 -42.71 17.89 -11.47
N SER A 501 -42.45 18.38 -10.25
CA SER A 501 -41.38 19.34 -9.98
C SER A 501 -40.06 18.63 -9.66
N GLY A 502 -38.94 19.28 -9.95
CA GLY A 502 -37.65 18.88 -9.38
C GLY A 502 -37.63 19.10 -7.87
N GLY A 503 -36.71 18.44 -7.18
CA GLY A 503 -36.48 18.66 -5.75
C GLY A 503 -35.87 20.04 -5.48
N ALA A 504 -36.13 20.61 -4.31
CA ALA A 504 -35.46 21.84 -3.89
C ALA A 504 -33.99 21.55 -3.53
N GLY A 505 -33.08 22.44 -3.90
CA GLY A 505 -31.72 22.46 -3.38
C GLY A 505 -31.70 22.97 -1.94
N ALA A 506 -30.67 22.61 -1.19
CA ALA A 506 -30.53 22.98 0.21
C ALA A 506 -29.65 24.23 0.39
N ASN A 507 -29.79 24.92 1.53
CA ASN A 507 -28.93 26.05 1.84
C ASN A 507 -27.49 25.62 2.10
N GLY A 508 -26.55 26.50 1.74
CA GLY A 508 -25.14 26.40 2.11
C GLY A 508 -24.93 26.68 3.59
N GLY A 509 -23.83 26.14 4.13
CA GLY A 509 -23.49 26.27 5.54
C GLY A 509 -22.87 27.63 5.84
N ASP A 510 -23.12 28.15 7.03
CA ASP A 510 -22.45 29.36 7.50
C ASP A 510 -20.95 29.08 7.74
N GLY A 511 -20.12 30.07 7.41
CA GLY A 511 -18.70 30.07 7.79
C GLY A 511 -18.52 30.46 9.26
N GLY A 512 -17.56 29.85 9.93
CA GLY A 512 -17.24 30.15 11.33
C GLY A 512 -16.52 31.48 11.52
N ASN A 513 -16.62 32.06 12.70
CA ASN A 513 -16.02 33.36 12.99
C ASN A 513 -14.53 33.24 13.37
N ALA A 514 -13.73 34.24 13.03
CA ALA A 514 -12.45 34.50 13.70
C ALA A 514 -12.62 35.54 14.82
N ARG A 515 -11.66 35.62 15.76
CA ARG A 515 -11.77 36.49 16.94
C ARG A 515 -10.74 37.61 17.01
N LEU A 516 -9.52 37.38 17.50
CA LEU A 516 -8.50 38.44 17.60
C LEU A 516 -7.63 38.49 16.33
N PHE A 517 -6.82 37.44 16.11
CA PHE A 517 -6.05 37.21 14.89
C PHE A 517 -6.64 36.04 14.09
N GLY A 518 -6.81 36.21 12.78
CA GLY A 518 -7.34 35.16 11.89
C GLY A 518 -8.46 35.64 10.98
N LEU A 519 -8.76 34.83 9.97
CA LEU A 519 -9.75 35.10 8.93
C LEU A 519 -11.07 34.39 9.22
N GLY A 520 -12.19 35.05 8.94
CA GLY A 520 -13.50 34.39 8.97
C GLY A 520 -13.57 33.26 7.95
N GLY A 521 -14.34 32.22 8.26
CA GLY A 521 -14.55 31.08 7.38
C GLY A 521 -15.40 31.45 6.17
N ALA A 522 -15.08 30.88 5.00
CA ALA A 522 -15.89 31.05 3.80
C ALA A 522 -17.30 30.47 4.00
N ALA A 523 -18.31 31.10 3.40
CA ALA A 523 -19.66 30.56 3.39
C ALA A 523 -19.80 29.45 2.34
N GLY A 524 -20.65 28.49 2.64
CA GLY A 524 -21.03 27.42 1.74
C GLY A 524 -21.91 27.92 0.58
N ALA A 525 -21.74 27.32 -0.59
CA ALA A 525 -22.65 27.54 -1.71
C ALA A 525 -24.03 26.93 -1.44
N GLY A 526 -25.09 27.55 -1.95
CA GLY A 526 -26.42 26.93 -1.96
C GLY A 526 -26.50 25.82 -3.01
N GLY A 527 -27.24 24.76 -2.73
CA GLY A 527 -27.48 23.67 -3.67
C GLY A 527 -28.42 24.08 -4.80
N ALA A 528 -28.17 23.58 -6.01
CA ALA A 528 -29.03 23.81 -7.16
C ALA A 528 -30.40 23.13 -6.97
N GLY A 529 -31.43 23.69 -7.59
CA GLY A 529 -32.73 23.02 -7.68
C GLY A 529 -32.70 21.92 -8.76
N GLY A 530 -33.50 20.87 -8.57
CA GLY A 530 -33.55 19.74 -9.50
C GLY A 530 -34.11 20.08 -10.88
N THR A 531 -33.45 19.57 -11.92
CA THR A 531 -33.82 19.76 -13.33
C THR A 531 -33.95 18.44 -14.08
N PRO A 532 -34.91 18.29 -15.03
CA PRO A 532 -35.98 19.23 -15.38
C PRO A 532 -37.04 19.35 -14.28
N GLY A 533 -37.74 20.50 -14.18
CA GLY A 533 -38.87 20.66 -13.25
C GLY A 533 -38.80 21.82 -12.26
N GLY A 534 -37.78 22.68 -12.32
CA GLY A 534 -37.77 23.99 -11.65
C GLY A 534 -37.76 23.94 -10.13
N GLY A 535 -37.01 23.01 -9.53
CA GLY A 535 -36.81 23.01 -8.08
C GLY A 535 -36.22 24.35 -7.60
N ALA A 536 -36.63 24.81 -6.41
CA ALA A 536 -36.07 26.02 -5.83
C ALA A 536 -34.57 25.82 -5.52
N ALA A 537 -33.75 26.81 -5.85
CA ALA A 537 -32.35 26.85 -5.46
C ALA A 537 -32.23 27.13 -3.95
N GLY A 538 -31.22 26.53 -3.33
CA GLY A 538 -30.80 26.87 -1.98
C GLY A 538 -30.11 28.23 -1.93
N THR A 539 -30.19 28.88 -0.78
CA THR A 539 -29.46 30.14 -0.53
C THR A 539 -28.02 29.86 -0.09
N PRO A 540 -27.04 30.69 -0.47
CA PRO A 540 -25.69 30.63 0.11
C PRO A 540 -25.72 30.83 1.62
N GLY A 541 -24.75 30.24 2.32
CA GLY A 541 -24.53 30.50 3.73
C GLY A 541 -23.99 31.93 3.97
N ASN A 542 -23.97 32.34 5.24
CA ASN A 542 -23.35 33.58 5.65
C ASN A 542 -21.84 33.40 5.84
N PRO A 543 -21.00 34.32 5.33
CA PRO A 543 -19.56 34.28 5.58
C PRO A 543 -19.28 34.54 7.06
N GLY A 544 -18.24 33.90 7.57
CA GLY A 544 -17.76 34.09 8.92
C GLY A 544 -17.24 35.50 9.16
N THR A 545 -17.52 36.04 10.35
CA THR A 545 -17.00 37.37 10.72
C THR A 545 -15.48 37.33 10.90
N ASN A 546 -14.86 38.48 10.64
CA ASN A 546 -13.43 38.65 10.73
C ASN A 546 -12.93 38.81 12.17
N GLY A 547 -11.68 38.44 12.39
CA GLY A 547 -11.01 38.87 13.62
C GLY A 547 -10.73 40.37 13.62
N ILE A 548 -10.48 40.95 14.80
CA ILE A 548 -10.12 42.38 14.98
C ILE A 548 -8.99 42.80 14.03
N PHE A 549 -8.03 41.90 13.76
CA PHE A 549 -6.90 42.12 12.86
C PHE A 549 -6.94 41.29 11.56
N GLY A 550 -8.10 40.72 11.21
CA GLY A 550 -8.26 39.85 10.04
C GLY A 550 -9.34 40.32 9.06
N THR A 551 -9.53 39.57 7.97
CA THR A 551 -10.61 39.80 7.00
C THR A 551 -11.73 38.78 7.14
N ALA A 552 -12.93 39.13 6.66
CA ALA A 552 -14.10 38.27 6.75
C ALA A 552 -13.97 37.12 5.74
N GLY A 553 -14.77 36.08 5.95
CA GLY A 553 -14.88 34.99 4.99
C GLY A 553 -15.41 35.46 3.64
N SER A 554 -15.06 34.74 2.58
CA SER A 554 -15.67 34.97 1.27
C SER A 554 -17.14 34.53 1.27
N PRO A 555 -18.06 35.27 0.61
CA PRO A 555 -19.45 34.84 0.43
C PRO A 555 -19.56 33.53 -0.35
N GLY A 556 -20.60 32.75 -0.07
CA GLY A 556 -20.90 31.53 -0.82
C GLY A 556 -21.49 31.83 -2.20
N ALA A 557 -21.23 30.95 -3.17
CA ALA A 557 -21.79 31.08 -4.51
C ALA A 557 -23.31 30.81 -4.51
N ALA A 558 -24.08 31.66 -5.19
CA ALA A 558 -25.51 31.45 -5.43
C ALA A 558 -25.74 30.27 -6.37
N ALA A 559 -26.70 29.40 -6.04
CA ALA A 559 -27.07 28.31 -6.93
C ALA A 559 -27.77 28.87 -8.18
N VAL A 560 -27.28 28.50 -9.36
CA VAL A 560 -27.82 28.95 -10.65
C VAL A 560 -28.73 27.86 -11.21
N SER A 561 -30.05 28.07 -11.13
CA SER A 561 -31.05 27.16 -11.73
C SER A 561 -31.48 27.69 -13.10
N PHE A 562 -31.19 26.96 -14.18
CA PHE A 562 -31.76 27.22 -15.50
C PHE A 562 -32.92 26.24 -15.78
N SER A 563 -34.10 26.76 -16.13
CA SER A 563 -35.19 25.90 -16.61
C SER A 563 -34.87 25.46 -18.04
N ALA A 564 -34.50 24.20 -18.23
CA ALA A 564 -34.40 23.63 -19.58
C ALA A 564 -35.78 23.68 -20.25
N ALA A 565 -35.87 24.40 -21.38
CA ALA A 565 -37.04 24.39 -22.24
C ALA A 565 -37.25 22.98 -22.81
N SER A 566 -38.50 22.51 -22.80
CA SER A 566 -38.89 21.22 -23.38
C SER A 566 -38.74 21.23 -24.90
N SER A 567 -38.07 20.24 -25.48
CA SER A 567 -38.17 19.94 -26.91
C SER A 567 -38.30 18.44 -27.17
N ASP A 568 -39.47 18.05 -27.66
CA ASP A 568 -39.73 16.78 -28.35
C ASP A 568 -38.94 16.76 -29.67
N THR A 569 -37.87 15.96 -29.83
CA THR A 569 -37.50 15.34 -31.12
C THR A 569 -36.57 14.11 -30.97
N ILE A 570 -36.52 13.27 -32.00
CA ILE A 570 -35.65 12.08 -32.20
C ILE A 570 -34.13 12.40 -32.16
N PHE A 571 -33.73 13.67 -32.00
CA PHE A 571 -32.35 14.11 -31.74
C PHE A 571 -31.96 14.16 -30.25
N GLY A 572 -32.89 13.84 -29.33
CA GLY A 572 -32.73 13.93 -27.87
C GLY A 572 -31.35 13.55 -27.31
N PRO A 573 -30.72 12.41 -27.67
CA PRO A 573 -29.41 12.04 -27.12
C PRO A 573 -28.24 12.92 -27.59
N TYR A 574 -28.30 13.46 -28.81
CA TYR A 574 -27.25 14.33 -29.35
C TYR A 574 -27.47 15.79 -28.96
N GLU A 575 -28.72 16.20 -28.79
CA GLU A 575 -29.10 17.50 -28.24
C GLU A 575 -28.82 17.55 -26.73
N ASP A 576 -29.05 16.45 -26.00
CA ASP A 576 -28.60 16.28 -24.62
C ASP A 576 -27.08 16.27 -24.54
N LEU A 577 -26.36 15.57 -25.41
CA LEU A 577 -24.90 15.62 -25.42
C LEU A 577 -24.38 17.04 -25.71
N PHE A 578 -25.00 17.76 -26.66
CA PHE A 578 -24.64 19.12 -27.01
C PHE A 578 -24.94 20.09 -25.86
N ASN A 579 -26.13 20.00 -25.26
CA ASN A 579 -26.52 20.84 -24.13
C ASN A 579 -25.72 20.50 -22.86
N ASN A 580 -25.45 19.22 -22.58
CA ASN A 580 -24.59 18.78 -21.48
C ASN A 580 -23.14 19.22 -21.70
N THR A 581 -22.64 19.21 -22.93
CA THR A 581 -21.31 19.74 -23.27
C THR A 581 -21.27 21.26 -23.11
N VAL A 582 -22.29 21.98 -23.57
CA VAL A 582 -22.41 23.44 -23.43
C VAL A 582 -22.56 23.85 -21.96
N ASP A 583 -23.32 23.10 -21.17
CA ASP A 583 -23.55 23.35 -19.75
C ASP A 583 -22.32 22.96 -18.91
N ASN A 584 -21.64 21.86 -19.22
CA ASN A 584 -20.36 21.51 -18.60
C ASN A 584 -19.27 22.53 -18.93
N LEU A 585 -19.23 23.04 -20.16
CA LEU A 585 -18.29 24.10 -20.57
C LEU A 585 -18.62 25.45 -19.92
N ARG A 586 -19.91 25.76 -19.72
CA ARG A 586 -20.35 26.98 -19.01
C ARG A 586 -20.14 26.90 -17.51
N LEU A 587 -20.40 25.76 -16.88
CA LEU A 587 -20.10 25.48 -15.47
C LEU A 587 -18.58 25.52 -15.22
N THR A 588 -17.79 24.90 -16.09
CA THR A 588 -16.32 24.95 -16.01
C THR A 588 -15.82 26.38 -16.24
N GLY A 589 -16.37 27.11 -17.22
CA GLY A 589 -16.02 28.50 -17.51
C GLY A 589 -16.36 29.47 -16.37
N ASN A 590 -17.52 29.33 -15.74
CA ASN A 590 -17.91 30.17 -14.59
C ASN A 590 -17.14 29.80 -13.31
N THR A 591 -16.80 28.53 -13.10
CA THR A 591 -15.96 28.07 -11.99
C THR A 591 -14.52 28.58 -12.15
N TRP A 592 -14.00 28.59 -13.38
CA TRP A 592 -12.67 29.10 -13.71
C TRP A 592 -12.55 30.62 -13.55
N LEU A 593 -13.60 31.37 -13.93
CA LEU A 593 -13.65 32.83 -13.77
C LEU A 593 -13.93 33.28 -12.33
N ALA A 594 -14.60 32.46 -11.50
CA ALA A 594 -14.93 32.79 -10.12
C ALA A 594 -13.76 32.54 -9.14
N ASN A 595 -12.97 31.48 -9.34
CA ASN A 595 -11.75 31.22 -8.59
C ASN A 595 -10.88 30.19 -9.33
N PRO A 596 -9.85 30.60 -10.11
CA PRO A 596 -9.00 29.67 -10.84
C PRO A 596 -8.01 28.91 -9.93
N ALA A 597 -7.84 29.36 -8.67
CA ALA A 597 -6.86 28.84 -7.73
C ALA A 597 -7.09 27.38 -7.29
N PRO A 598 -8.31 26.86 -7.04
CA PRO A 598 -8.53 25.49 -6.60
C PRO A 598 -8.25 24.49 -7.71
N PHE A 599 -8.57 24.81 -8.97
CA PHE A 599 -8.32 23.93 -10.12
C PHE A 599 -6.87 23.98 -10.56
N LEU A 600 -6.22 25.15 -10.51
CA LEU A 600 -4.77 25.26 -10.64
C LEU A 600 -4.07 24.54 -9.47
N SER A 601 -4.58 24.63 -8.24
CA SER A 601 -4.04 23.90 -7.08
C SER A 601 -4.35 22.41 -7.13
N GLN A 602 -5.47 21.96 -7.67
CA GLN A 602 -5.83 20.54 -7.81
C GLN A 602 -5.14 19.93 -9.03
N PHE A 603 -4.92 20.69 -10.10
CA PHE A 603 -4.07 20.28 -11.21
C PHE A 603 -2.61 20.22 -10.75
N LEU A 604 -2.11 21.24 -10.05
CA LEU A 604 -0.77 21.22 -9.45
C LEU A 604 -0.67 20.12 -8.39
N THR A 605 -1.68 19.88 -7.56
CA THR A 605 -1.71 18.83 -6.52
C THR A 605 -1.86 17.45 -7.12
N ASN A 606 -2.68 17.24 -8.15
CA ASN A 606 -2.75 15.95 -8.87
C ASN A 606 -1.43 15.68 -9.61
N GLN A 607 -0.80 16.70 -10.20
CA GLN A 607 0.52 16.56 -10.84
C GLN A 607 1.64 16.36 -9.80
N PHE A 608 1.58 17.01 -8.63
CA PHE A 608 2.48 16.77 -7.49
C PHE A 608 2.20 15.45 -6.78
N ASP A 609 0.98 14.92 -6.83
CA ASP A 609 0.58 13.62 -6.28
C ASP A 609 0.95 12.48 -7.22
N TYR A 610 0.88 12.67 -8.55
CA TYR A 610 1.47 11.72 -9.50
C TYR A 610 3.00 11.77 -9.47
N ALA A 611 3.61 12.94 -9.27
CA ALA A 611 5.04 13.08 -9.06
C ALA A 611 5.49 12.49 -7.71
N SER A 612 4.72 12.64 -6.63
CA SER A 612 5.03 12.11 -5.30
C SER A 612 4.70 10.62 -5.15
N LEU A 613 3.69 10.07 -5.84
CA LEU A 613 3.50 8.62 -6.00
C LEU A 613 4.66 7.98 -6.77
N SER A 614 5.19 8.67 -7.78
CA SER A 614 6.39 8.23 -8.50
C SER A 614 7.65 8.35 -7.63
N PHE A 615 7.79 9.43 -6.84
CA PHE A 615 8.92 9.65 -5.93
C PHE A 615 8.91 8.70 -4.72
N THR A 616 7.72 8.35 -4.21
CA THR A 616 7.53 7.43 -3.09
C THR A 616 7.72 5.98 -3.55
N ALA A 617 7.16 5.59 -4.70
CA ALA A 617 7.43 4.28 -5.29
C ALA A 617 8.93 4.09 -5.66
N PHE A 618 9.64 5.17 -6.00
CA PHE A 618 11.08 5.13 -6.28
C PHE A 618 11.95 5.12 -5.00
N THR A 619 11.53 5.83 -3.95
CA THR A 619 12.21 5.82 -2.64
C THR A 619 12.00 4.48 -1.92
N ASP A 620 10.84 3.87 -2.07
CA ASP A 620 10.51 2.54 -1.55
C ASP A 620 11.18 1.43 -2.38
N ALA A 621 11.27 1.55 -3.71
CA ALA A 621 12.05 0.62 -4.53
C ALA A 621 13.58 0.73 -4.30
N ALA A 622 14.10 1.94 -4.06
CA ALA A 622 15.50 2.15 -3.69
C ALA A 622 15.81 1.66 -2.27
N ARG A 623 14.88 1.81 -1.32
CA ARG A 623 14.98 1.24 0.04
C ARG A 623 14.89 -0.29 0.02
N ASP A 624 13.95 -0.87 -0.71
CA ASP A 624 13.78 -2.33 -0.76
C ASP A 624 14.92 -3.04 -1.51
N PHE A 625 15.50 -2.39 -2.52
CA PHE A 625 16.73 -2.88 -3.16
C PHE A 625 17.94 -2.78 -2.20
N THR A 626 18.04 -1.71 -1.40
CA THR A 626 19.09 -1.55 -0.37
C THR A 626 18.93 -2.55 0.79
N ILE A 627 17.69 -2.85 1.18
CA ILE A 627 17.34 -3.84 2.21
C ILE A 627 17.56 -5.27 1.68
N GLY A 628 17.28 -5.53 0.40
CA GLY A 628 17.64 -6.78 -0.28
C GLY A 628 19.14 -6.99 -0.41
N LEU A 629 19.92 -5.91 -0.53
CA LEU A 629 21.39 -5.95 -0.61
C LEU A 629 22.08 -6.05 0.76
N ALA A 630 21.44 -5.51 1.82
CA ALA A 630 21.89 -5.66 3.21
C ALA A 630 21.61 -7.06 3.80
N GLY A 631 20.78 -7.87 3.13
CA GLY A 631 20.49 -9.26 3.49
C GLY A 631 21.53 -10.30 3.05
N ILE A 632 22.64 -9.88 2.43
CA ILE A 632 23.74 -10.77 2.06
C ILE A 632 24.63 -11.02 3.30
N PRO A 633 24.93 -12.29 3.67
CA PRO A 633 25.73 -12.61 4.85
C PRO A 633 27.07 -11.88 4.90
N ALA A 634 27.46 -11.39 6.09
CA ALA A 634 28.61 -10.52 6.35
C ALA A 634 30.01 -11.07 5.94
N GLY A 635 30.11 -12.29 5.40
CA GLY A 635 31.36 -12.89 4.94
C GLY A 635 31.89 -12.41 3.58
N LEU A 636 31.07 -11.68 2.79
CA LEU A 636 31.48 -11.19 1.47
C LEU A 636 32.02 -9.75 1.46
N GLN A 637 31.97 -9.03 2.58
CA GLN A 637 32.24 -7.59 2.62
C GLN A 637 33.70 -7.21 2.93
N THR A 638 34.62 -8.15 3.16
CA THR A 638 36.00 -7.86 3.59
C THR A 638 37.09 -8.18 2.57
N GLY A 639 36.81 -8.08 1.26
CA GLY A 639 37.81 -7.76 0.24
C GLY A 639 39.12 -8.56 0.18
N ASN A 640 39.17 -9.80 0.70
CA ASN A 640 40.35 -10.66 0.58
C ASN A 640 39.92 -12.10 0.26
N LEU A 641 39.43 -12.29 -0.96
CA LEU A 641 39.03 -13.60 -1.46
C LEU A 641 40.24 -14.45 -1.91
N ALA A 642 41.40 -13.83 -2.15
CA ALA A 642 42.63 -14.52 -2.55
C ALA A 642 43.24 -15.37 -1.43
N GLY A 643 43.11 -14.95 -0.16
CA GLY A 643 43.60 -15.72 1.00
C GLY A 643 42.61 -16.78 1.53
N ALA A 644 41.31 -16.62 1.28
CA ALA A 644 40.27 -17.48 1.84
C ALA A 644 39.93 -18.70 0.97
N LEU A 645 40.25 -18.68 -0.33
CA LEU A 645 40.03 -19.80 -1.25
C LEU A 645 41.23 -20.76 -1.34
N ALA A 646 42.42 -20.38 -0.86
CA ALA A 646 43.60 -21.24 -0.87
C ALA A 646 43.53 -22.42 0.13
N GLY A 647 42.57 -22.41 1.06
CA GLY A 647 42.43 -23.45 2.08
C GLY A 647 41.37 -24.51 1.79
N LEU A 648 40.58 -24.37 0.72
CA LEU A 648 39.41 -25.23 0.51
C LEU A 648 39.65 -26.38 -0.46
N PHE A 649 40.72 -26.34 -1.26
CA PHE A 649 41.05 -27.41 -2.17
C PHE A 649 42.57 -27.68 -2.15
N VAL A 650 42.93 -28.87 -1.68
CA VAL A 650 44.28 -29.48 -1.60
C VAL A 650 45.04 -29.24 -0.29
N SER A 651 45.03 -30.27 0.58
CA SER A 651 46.17 -30.55 1.44
C SER A 651 47.27 -31.22 0.61
N GLY A 652 48.39 -30.53 0.37
CA GLY A 652 49.64 -31.21 -0.04
C GLY A 652 50.45 -30.67 -1.22
N VAL A 653 50.38 -29.40 -1.62
CA VAL A 653 51.34 -28.82 -2.59
C VAL A 653 51.80 -27.44 -2.11
N ASP A 654 53.12 -27.25 -2.06
CA ASP A 654 53.78 -25.98 -1.73
C ASP A 654 53.72 -25.02 -2.93
N ALA A 655 53.19 -23.83 -2.73
CA ALA A 655 52.83 -22.86 -3.77
C ALA A 655 53.90 -21.80 -4.04
N SER A 656 55.19 -22.17 -3.94
CA SER A 656 56.30 -21.23 -4.09
C SER A 656 57.06 -21.29 -5.43
N ASP A 657 56.90 -22.33 -6.26
CA ASP A 657 57.51 -22.38 -7.61
C ASP A 657 56.73 -23.32 -8.56
N PHE A 658 56.12 -22.76 -9.62
CA PHE A 658 55.27 -23.47 -10.59
C PHE A 658 55.99 -23.93 -11.85
N SER A 659 57.31 -23.83 -11.92
CA SER A 659 58.03 -24.04 -13.18
C SER A 659 58.28 -25.52 -13.54
N ASN A 660 58.05 -26.49 -12.65
CA ASN A 660 58.10 -27.91 -13.05
C ASN A 660 57.36 -28.86 -12.09
N ILE A 661 56.08 -29.14 -12.37
CA ILE A 661 55.36 -30.29 -11.79
C ILE A 661 54.98 -31.21 -12.95
N LEU A 662 55.82 -32.22 -13.19
CA LEU A 662 55.57 -33.28 -14.16
C LEU A 662 55.00 -34.51 -13.41
N LEU A 663 53.73 -34.85 -13.64
CA LEU A 663 53.19 -36.17 -13.31
C LEU A 663 52.52 -36.79 -14.54
N THR A 664 53.13 -37.87 -15.02
CA THR A 664 52.72 -38.72 -16.14
C THR A 664 51.73 -39.80 -15.71
N GLY A 665 50.64 -39.98 -16.47
CA GLY A 665 49.64 -41.04 -16.32
C GLY A 665 48.25 -40.61 -16.80
N THR A 666 47.28 -41.53 -16.86
CA THR A 666 45.90 -41.33 -17.37
C THR A 666 45.05 -40.30 -16.61
N VAL A 667 45.61 -39.66 -15.59
CA VAL A 667 45.04 -38.49 -14.90
C VAL A 667 45.40 -37.17 -15.63
N GLY A 668 46.44 -37.18 -16.47
CA GLY A 668 46.86 -36.01 -17.26
C GLY A 668 45.91 -35.64 -18.41
N ASP A 669 45.18 -36.61 -18.96
CA ASP A 669 44.18 -36.35 -20.02
C ASP A 669 42.84 -35.83 -19.47
N LEU A 670 42.65 -35.84 -18.14
CA LEU A 670 41.45 -35.31 -17.47
C LEU A 670 41.61 -33.87 -16.99
N PHE A 671 42.80 -33.27 -17.12
CA PHE A 671 43.03 -31.89 -16.70
C PHE A 671 42.15 -30.84 -17.42
N PRO A 672 41.78 -30.99 -18.72
CA PRO A 672 40.82 -30.07 -19.36
C PRO A 672 39.38 -30.21 -18.83
N LEU A 673 39.04 -31.29 -18.11
CA LEU A 673 37.72 -31.53 -17.54
C LEU A 673 37.56 -30.92 -16.13
N LEU A 674 38.67 -30.58 -15.47
CA LEU A 674 38.71 -29.89 -14.17
C LEU A 674 38.91 -28.37 -14.28
N THR A 675 39.26 -27.84 -15.46
CA THR A 675 39.22 -26.39 -15.69
C THR A 675 37.77 -25.91 -15.81
N ILE A 676 36.83 -26.72 -16.30
CA ILE A 676 35.43 -26.33 -16.47
C ILE A 676 34.75 -25.94 -15.13
N PRO A 677 34.86 -26.72 -14.03
CA PRO A 677 34.34 -26.28 -12.73
C PRO A 677 35.07 -25.04 -12.16
N GLY A 678 36.37 -24.89 -12.43
CA GLY A 678 37.16 -23.72 -12.04
C GLY A 678 36.75 -22.45 -12.78
N ASP A 679 36.56 -22.55 -14.10
CA ASP A 679 36.11 -21.47 -14.98
C ASP A 679 34.64 -21.11 -14.71
N ILE A 680 33.78 -22.10 -14.40
CA ILE A 680 32.38 -21.85 -13.97
C ILE A 680 32.32 -21.17 -12.60
N ALA A 681 33.15 -21.59 -11.64
CA ALA A 681 33.23 -20.95 -10.33
C ALA A 681 33.80 -19.52 -10.44
N GLN A 682 34.78 -19.31 -11.32
CA GLN A 682 35.36 -17.99 -11.60
C GLN A 682 34.36 -17.10 -12.33
N ASN A 683 33.64 -17.60 -13.34
CA ASN A 683 32.60 -16.87 -14.06
C ASN A 683 31.41 -16.53 -13.16
N PHE A 684 30.98 -17.44 -12.29
CA PHE A 684 29.95 -17.17 -11.30
C PHE A 684 30.41 -16.11 -10.28
N THR A 685 31.67 -16.18 -9.82
CA THR A 685 32.26 -15.18 -8.94
C THR A 685 32.35 -13.81 -9.63
N ASN A 686 32.80 -13.78 -10.89
CA ASN A 686 32.93 -12.58 -11.71
C ASN A 686 31.54 -11.94 -11.97
N VAL A 687 30.51 -12.75 -12.25
CA VAL A 687 29.12 -12.31 -12.38
C VAL A 687 28.62 -11.74 -11.05
N LEU A 688 28.86 -12.46 -9.95
CA LEU A 688 28.42 -12.02 -8.63
C LEU A 688 29.10 -10.70 -8.22
N THR A 689 30.40 -10.53 -8.48
CA THR A 689 31.08 -9.25 -8.29
C THR A 689 30.53 -8.18 -9.21
N THR A 690 30.18 -8.48 -10.47
CA THR A 690 29.64 -7.49 -11.42
C THR A 690 28.25 -7.01 -11.02
N VAL A 691 27.38 -7.91 -10.53
CA VAL A 691 26.02 -7.58 -10.09
C VAL A 691 26.01 -6.92 -8.71
N LEU A 692 27.04 -7.10 -7.89
CA LEU A 692 27.15 -6.48 -6.55
C LEU A 692 28.11 -5.27 -6.52
N ASP A 693 28.77 -4.93 -7.64
CA ASP A 693 29.70 -3.81 -7.70
C ASP A 693 28.95 -2.48 -7.59
N THR A 694 29.10 -1.79 -6.48
CA THR A 694 28.53 -0.45 -6.25
C THR A 694 29.57 0.66 -6.38
N ASN A 695 30.79 0.33 -6.81
CA ASN A 695 31.88 1.28 -6.88
C ASN A 695 31.63 2.38 -7.92
N ILE A 696 32.14 3.56 -7.60
CA ILE A 696 32.13 4.74 -8.44
C ILE A 696 33.59 5.17 -8.62
N ALA A 697 34.07 5.15 -9.86
CA ALA A 697 35.44 5.52 -10.17
C ALA A 697 35.46 6.59 -11.26
N PHE A 698 36.11 7.72 -10.96
CA PHE A 698 36.39 8.78 -11.90
C PHE A 698 37.90 8.94 -12.03
N ALA A 699 38.42 8.76 -13.24
CA ALA A 699 39.81 9.02 -13.57
C ALA A 699 39.83 10.10 -14.65
N ILE A 700 40.32 11.29 -14.32
CA ILE A 700 40.46 12.40 -15.28
C ILE A 700 41.91 12.84 -15.22
N ASP A 701 42.65 12.59 -16.30
CA ASP A 701 44.02 13.06 -16.43
C ASP A 701 44.00 14.46 -17.06
N THR A 702 44.24 15.46 -16.20
CA THR A 702 44.26 16.88 -16.59
C THR A 702 45.50 17.26 -17.41
N THR A 703 46.46 16.35 -17.59
CA THR A 703 47.67 16.55 -18.41
C THR A 703 47.56 15.97 -19.81
N SER A 704 46.81 14.88 -19.99
CA SER A 704 46.58 14.23 -21.30
C SER A 704 45.18 14.45 -21.87
N PHE A 705 44.29 15.13 -21.14
CA PHE A 705 42.88 15.39 -21.50
C PHE A 705 42.10 14.12 -21.84
N THR A 706 42.39 13.02 -21.15
CA THR A 706 41.63 11.77 -21.27
C THR A 706 41.08 11.36 -19.91
N GLY A 707 39.98 10.60 -19.90
CA GLY A 707 39.40 10.14 -18.66
C GLY A 707 38.32 9.07 -18.82
N ALA A 708 37.99 8.43 -17.71
CA ALA A 708 36.94 7.42 -17.62
C ALA A 708 36.05 7.66 -16.39
N ALA A 709 34.74 7.48 -16.57
CA ALA A 709 33.72 7.48 -15.53
C ALA A 709 33.07 6.09 -15.50
N THR A 710 33.32 5.34 -14.44
CA THR A 710 32.88 3.95 -14.31
C THR A 710 31.97 3.83 -13.09
N PHE A 711 30.76 3.39 -13.35
CA PHE A 711 29.76 3.08 -12.33
C PHE A 711 29.46 1.60 -12.39
N GLY A 712 29.48 0.94 -11.23
CA GLY A 712 29.08 -0.45 -11.09
C GLY A 712 27.63 -0.68 -11.51
N LEU A 713 27.29 -1.93 -11.89
CA LEU A 713 26.07 -2.24 -12.64
C LEU A 713 24.77 -1.84 -11.92
N PRO A 714 24.57 -2.10 -10.62
CA PRO A 714 23.41 -1.63 -9.86
C PRO A 714 23.23 -0.12 -9.93
N LEU A 715 24.30 0.63 -9.68
CA LEU A 715 24.23 2.09 -9.64
C LEU A 715 24.01 2.69 -11.04
N ALA A 716 24.59 2.06 -12.07
CA ALA A 716 24.29 2.40 -13.45
C ALA A 716 22.81 2.19 -13.77
N MET A 717 22.21 1.07 -13.35
CA MET A 717 20.77 0.82 -13.52
C MET A 717 19.91 1.82 -12.75
N THR A 718 20.29 2.17 -11.52
CA THR A 718 19.60 3.21 -10.75
C THR A 718 19.66 4.55 -11.47
N LEU A 719 20.82 4.95 -11.99
CA LEU A 719 20.99 6.21 -12.70
C LEU A 719 20.16 6.28 -14.00
N ASN A 720 20.06 5.16 -14.74
CA ASN A 720 19.19 5.04 -15.91
C ASN A 720 17.69 4.97 -15.56
N ALA A 721 17.33 4.53 -14.36
CA ALA A 721 15.96 4.48 -13.87
C ALA A 721 15.46 5.83 -13.31
N VAL A 722 16.36 6.64 -12.75
CA VAL A 722 16.06 8.01 -12.28
C VAL A 722 15.90 9.00 -13.46
N GLY A 723 16.39 8.66 -14.65
CA GLY A 723 16.37 9.54 -15.80
C GLY A 723 14.97 9.94 -16.27
N SER A 724 14.01 9.01 -16.30
CA SER A 724 12.66 9.32 -16.79
C SER A 724 11.87 10.27 -15.86
N PRO A 725 11.90 10.15 -14.52
CA PRO A 725 11.37 11.20 -13.64
C PRO A 725 11.96 12.59 -13.89
N ILE A 726 13.28 12.68 -14.10
CA ILE A 726 13.97 13.97 -14.31
C ILE A 726 13.53 14.60 -15.64
N THR A 727 13.52 13.83 -16.73
CA THR A 727 13.14 14.35 -18.05
C THR A 727 11.65 14.66 -18.15
N THR A 728 10.79 13.96 -17.39
CA THR A 728 9.38 14.31 -17.19
C THR A 728 9.21 15.64 -16.44
N ALA A 729 9.98 15.86 -15.38
CA ALA A 729 9.93 17.10 -14.63
C ALA A 729 10.39 18.31 -15.48
N MET A 730 11.40 18.12 -16.33
CA MET A 730 11.84 19.15 -17.27
C MET A 730 10.81 19.41 -18.38
N ALA A 731 10.21 18.36 -18.97
CA ALA A 731 9.14 18.53 -19.96
C ALA A 731 7.88 19.19 -19.38
N PHE A 732 7.62 18.99 -18.09
CA PHE A 732 6.57 19.69 -17.35
C PHE A 732 6.90 21.19 -17.17
N ALA A 733 8.15 21.51 -16.82
CA ALA A 733 8.62 22.89 -16.72
C ALA A 733 8.56 23.62 -18.08
N ASP A 734 8.97 22.96 -19.16
CA ASP A 734 8.91 23.51 -20.52
C ASP A 734 7.46 23.75 -20.96
N SER A 735 6.56 22.79 -20.70
CA SER A 735 5.12 22.93 -20.99
C SER A 735 4.49 24.09 -20.22
N THR A 736 4.89 24.26 -18.95
CA THR A 736 4.44 25.38 -18.11
C THR A 736 4.97 26.71 -18.64
N SER A 737 6.24 26.77 -19.04
CA SER A 737 6.85 27.98 -19.61
C SER A 737 6.21 28.40 -20.95
N ALA A 738 5.80 27.44 -21.77
CA ALA A 738 5.12 27.68 -23.04
C ALA A 738 3.71 28.27 -22.82
N ILE A 739 2.97 27.76 -21.83
CA ILE A 739 1.67 28.30 -21.43
C ILE A 739 1.83 29.73 -20.89
N VAL A 740 2.78 29.95 -19.99
CA VAL A 740 3.03 31.27 -19.38
C VAL A 740 3.47 32.30 -20.43
N SER A 741 4.38 31.93 -21.34
CA SER A 741 4.84 32.83 -22.41
C SER A 741 3.71 33.19 -23.39
N ALA A 742 2.82 32.25 -23.70
CA ALA A 742 1.65 32.49 -24.56
C ALA A 742 0.59 33.38 -23.87
N LEU A 743 0.37 33.21 -22.56
CA LEU A 743 -0.48 34.09 -21.76
C LEU A 743 0.10 35.51 -21.65
N GLN A 744 1.41 35.64 -21.40
CA GLN A 744 2.09 36.93 -21.33
C GLN A 744 2.06 37.66 -22.69
N ALA A 745 2.09 36.92 -23.80
CA ALA A 745 1.92 37.45 -25.15
C ALA A 745 0.45 37.76 -25.51
N GLY A 746 -0.51 37.51 -24.62
CA GLY A 746 -1.94 37.74 -24.84
C GLY A 746 -2.60 36.80 -25.87
N ASN A 747 -1.91 35.72 -26.27
CA ASN A 747 -2.40 34.79 -27.29
C ASN A 747 -3.05 33.56 -26.63
N LEU A 748 -4.35 33.70 -26.30
CA LEU A 748 -5.13 32.67 -25.62
C LEU A 748 -5.25 31.37 -26.43
N GLN A 749 -5.17 31.44 -27.76
CA GLN A 749 -5.26 30.26 -28.61
C GLN A 749 -3.95 29.45 -28.57
N ALA A 750 -2.79 30.11 -28.57
CA ALA A 750 -1.50 29.45 -28.36
C ALA A 750 -1.37 28.86 -26.95
N ALA A 751 -1.91 29.53 -25.93
CA ALA A 751 -1.95 29.01 -24.56
C ALA A 751 -2.83 27.76 -24.43
N ALA A 752 -4.01 27.76 -25.06
CA ALA A 752 -4.89 26.60 -25.10
C ALA A 752 -4.27 25.41 -25.86
N THR A 753 -3.59 25.66 -26.99
CA THR A 753 -2.87 24.61 -27.72
C THR A 753 -1.69 24.04 -26.91
N ALA A 754 -0.92 24.90 -26.22
CA ALA A 754 0.17 24.46 -25.35
C ALA A 754 -0.34 23.65 -24.14
N PHE A 755 -1.49 24.03 -23.58
CA PHE A 755 -2.13 23.32 -22.47
C PHE A 755 -2.63 21.94 -22.89
N VAL A 756 -3.32 21.83 -24.03
CA VAL A 756 -3.79 20.55 -24.58
C VAL A 756 -2.62 19.65 -25.01
N GLY A 757 -1.51 20.22 -25.47
CA GLY A 757 -0.29 19.50 -25.82
C GLY A 757 0.58 19.08 -24.64
N ALA A 758 0.37 19.64 -23.44
CA ALA A 758 1.21 19.39 -22.27
C ALA A 758 1.26 17.90 -21.86
N PRO A 759 0.16 17.12 -21.84
CA PRO A 759 0.22 15.69 -21.53
C PRO A 759 1.07 14.91 -22.54
N ALA A 760 0.99 15.25 -23.82
CA ALA A 760 1.79 14.61 -24.86
C ALA A 760 3.28 14.96 -24.72
N ASN A 761 3.61 16.20 -24.37
CA ASN A 761 4.98 16.64 -24.13
C ASN A 761 5.58 15.99 -22.88
N ILE A 762 4.80 15.86 -21.80
CA ILE A 762 5.22 15.23 -20.54
C ILE A 762 5.42 13.72 -20.75
N ALA A 763 4.50 13.05 -21.46
CA ALA A 763 4.66 11.65 -21.84
C ALA A 763 5.86 11.44 -22.78
N ASN A 764 6.10 12.36 -23.71
CA ASN A 764 7.28 12.32 -24.56
C ASN A 764 8.57 12.56 -23.78
N GLY A 765 8.55 13.44 -22.77
CA GLY A 765 9.67 13.62 -21.83
C GLY A 765 9.96 12.38 -20.99
N PHE A 766 8.92 11.67 -20.56
CA PHE A 766 9.04 10.40 -19.83
C PHE A 766 9.63 9.27 -20.69
N LEU A 767 9.18 9.17 -21.94
CA LEU A 767 9.56 8.09 -22.84
C LEU A 767 10.88 8.38 -23.58
N ASN A 768 11.04 9.57 -24.14
CA ASN A 768 12.12 9.92 -25.07
C ASN A 768 12.90 11.19 -24.66
N GLY A 769 12.62 11.78 -23.50
CA GLY A 769 13.27 13.02 -23.07
C GLY A 769 14.77 12.83 -22.82
N GLU A 770 15.55 13.88 -22.99
CA GLU A 770 17.00 13.86 -22.78
C GLU A 770 17.43 15.09 -21.97
N ALA A 771 18.26 14.89 -20.95
CA ALA A 771 18.81 15.98 -20.14
C ALA A 771 20.25 15.70 -19.71
N MET A 772 20.95 16.76 -19.31
CA MET A 772 22.31 16.73 -18.75
C MET A 772 22.28 17.37 -17.37
N LEU A 773 22.82 16.69 -16.36
CA LEU A 773 22.91 17.22 -15.00
C LEU A 773 24.38 17.58 -14.69
N PRO A 774 24.70 18.88 -14.56
CA PRO A 774 26.07 19.30 -14.24
C PRO A 774 26.39 19.05 -12.77
N LEU A 775 27.52 18.39 -12.51
CA LEU A 775 28.05 18.12 -11.18
C LEU A 775 29.46 18.73 -11.04
N ALA A 776 29.59 19.77 -10.22
CA ALA A 776 30.89 20.38 -9.93
C ALA A 776 31.72 19.47 -9.01
N LEU A 777 32.93 19.10 -9.45
CA LEU A 777 33.83 18.26 -8.67
C LEU A 777 34.62 19.10 -7.65
N PRO A 778 34.87 18.58 -6.42
CA PRO A 778 35.65 19.30 -5.41
C PRO A 778 37.07 19.63 -5.90
N LEU A 779 37.51 20.87 -5.69
CA LEU A 779 38.85 21.33 -6.13
C LEU A 779 40.01 20.50 -5.53
N ALA A 780 39.78 19.86 -4.38
CA ALA A 780 40.74 18.95 -3.75
C ALA A 780 40.98 17.66 -4.53
N SER A 781 40.00 17.20 -5.32
CA SER A 781 40.09 15.99 -6.16
C SER A 781 40.62 16.25 -7.58
N THR A 782 40.75 17.51 -7.99
CA THR A 782 41.13 17.93 -9.34
C THR A 782 42.40 18.79 -9.37
N ALA A 783 43.24 18.66 -8.34
CA ALA A 783 44.47 19.43 -8.17
C ALA A 783 44.30 20.96 -8.25
N GLY A 784 43.15 21.48 -7.81
CA GLY A 784 42.85 22.92 -7.76
C GLY A 784 42.20 23.50 -9.02
N ILE A 785 41.92 22.69 -10.04
CA ILE A 785 41.26 23.13 -11.29
C ILE A 785 39.74 22.87 -11.20
N PRO A 786 38.87 23.86 -11.48
CA PRO A 786 37.42 23.63 -11.54
C PRO A 786 37.06 22.66 -12.67
N VAL A 787 36.34 21.58 -12.33
CA VAL A 787 35.82 20.61 -13.30
C VAL A 787 34.34 20.37 -13.04
N THR A 788 33.53 20.48 -14.09
CA THR A 788 32.09 20.18 -14.05
C THR A 788 31.81 18.94 -14.90
N LEU A 789 31.23 17.90 -14.29
CA LEU A 789 30.88 16.67 -14.95
C LEU A 789 29.39 16.68 -15.34
N ASP A 790 29.10 16.57 -16.63
CA ASP A 790 27.74 16.46 -17.15
C ASP A 790 27.31 15.00 -17.19
N ILE A 791 26.28 14.70 -16.41
CA ILE A 791 25.67 13.38 -16.29
C ILE A 791 24.50 13.28 -17.26
N PRO A 792 24.57 12.44 -18.31
CA PRO A 792 23.45 12.25 -19.22
C PRO A 792 22.36 11.41 -18.57
N VAL A 793 21.15 11.94 -18.53
CA VAL A 793 19.94 11.25 -18.09
C VAL A 793 18.90 11.28 -19.20
N GLY A 794 18.10 10.22 -19.31
CA GLY A 794 17.14 10.07 -20.41
C GLY A 794 15.84 9.40 -19.97
N GLY A 795 14.79 9.62 -20.76
CA GLY A 795 13.53 8.91 -20.67
C GLY A 795 13.70 7.41 -20.91
N ILE A 796 12.66 6.62 -20.65
CA ILE A 796 12.72 5.14 -20.62
C ILE A 796 13.37 4.53 -21.88
N LEU A 797 13.13 5.14 -23.04
CA LEU A 797 13.58 4.68 -24.36
C LEU A 797 14.78 5.47 -24.92
N SER A 798 15.29 6.45 -24.17
CA SER A 798 16.41 7.30 -24.60
C SER A 798 17.68 6.48 -24.84
N PRO A 799 18.45 6.76 -25.92
CA PRO A 799 19.71 6.07 -26.17
C PRO A 799 20.73 6.31 -25.05
N LEU A 800 21.67 5.36 -24.89
CA LEU A 800 22.77 5.44 -23.94
C LEU A 800 23.85 6.40 -24.45
N ARG A 801 24.31 7.33 -23.61
CA ARG A 801 25.28 8.37 -23.95
C ARG A 801 26.47 8.39 -22.97
N PRO A 802 27.67 8.80 -23.41
CA PRO A 802 28.84 8.92 -22.55
C PRO A 802 28.82 10.21 -21.72
N PHE A 803 29.52 10.20 -20.60
CA PHE A 803 29.72 11.37 -19.74
C PHE A 803 30.64 12.40 -20.40
N VAL A 804 30.44 13.69 -20.09
CA VAL A 804 31.30 14.78 -20.57
C VAL A 804 31.79 15.61 -19.38
N ALA A 805 33.09 15.80 -19.26
CA ALA A 805 33.68 16.68 -18.26
C ALA A 805 34.14 18.00 -18.89
N HIS A 806 33.72 19.12 -18.32
CA HIS A 806 34.19 20.46 -18.66
C HIS A 806 35.25 20.89 -17.65
N VAL A 807 36.47 21.14 -18.13
CA VAL A 807 37.63 21.55 -17.33
C VAL A 807 37.94 23.01 -17.64
N ASP A 808 37.89 23.88 -16.63
CA ASP A 808 38.27 25.29 -16.76
C ASP A 808 39.75 25.48 -16.42
N ALA A 809 40.60 25.27 -17.42
CA ALA A 809 42.05 25.31 -17.26
C ALA A 809 42.59 26.76 -17.25
N PRO A 810 43.33 27.21 -16.21
CA PRO A 810 43.68 28.62 -15.99
C PRO A 810 44.50 29.31 -17.09
N VAL A 811 45.15 28.55 -17.98
CA VAL A 811 46.10 29.07 -18.99
C VAL A 811 45.60 28.91 -20.44
N ILE A 812 44.65 28.00 -20.69
CA ILE A 812 44.22 27.58 -22.04
C ILE A 812 42.70 27.67 -22.29
N GLY A 813 41.89 28.02 -21.27
CA GLY A 813 40.44 28.19 -21.39
C GLY A 813 39.64 26.89 -21.19
N PRO A 814 38.29 26.93 -21.30
CA PRO A 814 37.41 25.78 -21.06
C PRO A 814 37.61 24.68 -22.11
N ILE A 815 37.78 23.43 -21.66
CA ILE A 815 37.95 22.25 -22.51
C ILE A 815 36.94 21.17 -22.12
N SER A 816 36.30 20.54 -23.11
CA SER A 816 35.35 19.44 -22.90
C SER A 816 36.00 18.09 -23.22
N ILE A 817 35.94 17.14 -22.30
CA ILE A 817 36.50 15.80 -22.41
C ILE A 817 35.35 14.79 -22.34
N THR A 818 35.14 14.01 -23.40
CA THR A 818 34.22 12.87 -23.33
C THR A 818 34.90 11.73 -22.58
N LEU A 819 34.28 11.29 -21.48
CA LEU A 819 34.82 10.24 -20.64
C LEU A 819 34.41 8.87 -21.17
N GLY A 820 35.36 7.93 -21.24
CA GLY A 820 35.06 6.52 -21.47
C GLY A 820 34.39 5.88 -20.25
N GLY A 821 33.87 4.66 -20.37
CA GLY A 821 33.31 3.91 -19.24
C GLY A 821 31.81 3.61 -19.38
N THR A 822 31.07 3.71 -18.28
CA THR A 822 29.66 3.30 -18.20
C THR A 822 28.77 4.34 -18.91
N PRO A 823 28.04 4.02 -20.00
CA PRO A 823 27.13 4.98 -20.61
C PRO A 823 25.77 5.02 -19.89
N THR A 824 25.10 6.17 -19.91
CA THR A 824 23.80 6.40 -19.23
C THR A 824 22.79 7.10 -20.14
N GLY A 825 21.50 6.84 -19.92
CA GLY A 825 20.38 7.16 -20.81
C GLY A 825 19.09 6.51 -20.27
N GLY A 826 18.35 5.82 -21.13
CA GLY A 826 17.10 5.14 -20.76
C GLY A 826 17.29 3.73 -20.20
N ILE A 827 16.43 3.36 -19.24
CA ILE A 827 16.48 2.05 -18.57
C ILE A 827 16.26 0.86 -19.51
N ILE A 828 15.44 0.98 -20.56
CA ILE A 828 15.19 -0.13 -21.48
C ILE A 828 16.41 -0.43 -22.37
N PRO A 829 17.03 0.56 -23.05
CA PRO A 829 18.30 0.33 -23.75
C PRO A 829 19.41 -0.18 -22.82
N ALA A 830 19.42 0.23 -21.55
CA ALA A 830 20.38 -0.23 -20.56
C ALA A 830 20.17 -1.72 -20.19
N LEU A 831 18.93 -2.16 -19.99
CA LEU A 831 18.58 -3.55 -19.69
C LEU A 831 18.72 -4.49 -20.90
N LEU A 832 18.54 -3.97 -22.12
CA LEU A 832 18.61 -4.77 -23.33
C LEU A 832 20.03 -4.90 -23.89
N ASN A 833 20.86 -3.86 -23.77
CA ASN A 833 22.17 -3.82 -24.44
C ASN A 833 23.35 -3.76 -23.46
N TYR A 834 23.24 -2.98 -22.37
CA TYR A 834 24.36 -2.74 -21.46
C TYR A 834 24.49 -3.82 -20.38
N ALA A 835 23.41 -4.12 -19.64
CA ALA A 835 23.43 -5.12 -18.58
C ALA A 835 23.80 -6.53 -19.09
N PRO A 836 23.20 -7.04 -20.18
CA PRO A 836 23.61 -8.32 -20.76
C PRO A 836 25.06 -8.32 -21.25
N GLY A 837 25.56 -7.19 -21.76
CA GLY A 837 26.96 -7.04 -22.19
C GLY A 837 27.97 -7.09 -21.05
N GLN A 838 27.64 -6.54 -19.87
CA GLN A 838 28.48 -6.64 -18.67
C GLN A 838 28.44 -8.03 -18.06
N LEU A 839 27.27 -8.67 -18.03
CA LEU A 839 27.12 -10.06 -17.63
C LEU A 839 27.87 -11.01 -18.57
N ALA A 840 27.81 -10.77 -19.88
CA ALA A 840 28.56 -11.56 -20.87
C ALA A 840 30.08 -11.42 -20.71
N LYS A 841 30.59 -10.20 -20.43
CA LYS A 841 32.01 -9.97 -20.12
C LYS A 841 32.46 -10.58 -18.80
N ALA A 842 31.55 -10.82 -17.87
CA ALA A 842 31.84 -11.48 -16.60
C ALA A 842 31.88 -13.01 -16.73
N ILE A 843 31.34 -13.57 -17.81
CA ILE A 843 31.26 -15.02 -18.10
C ILE A 843 32.26 -15.43 -19.20
N ALA A 844 32.88 -14.46 -19.89
CA ALA A 844 33.89 -14.64 -20.91
C ALA A 844 35.30 -14.42 -20.34
#